data_AF-A0A3D8SEV4-F1
#
_entry.id   AF-A0A3D8SEV4-F1
#
_cell.length_a   1.000
_cell.length_b   1.000
_cell.length_c   1.000
_cell.angle_alpha   90.00
_cell.angle_beta   90.00
_cell.angle_gamma   90.00
#
_symmetry.space_group_name_H-M   'P 1'
#
loop_
_entity.id
_entity.type
_entity.pdbx_description
1 polymer ?
#
loop_
_entity_poly.entity_id
_entity_poly.type
_entity_poly.pdbx_seq_one_letter_code
_entity_poly.pdbx_strand_id
1 'polypeptide(L)'
;MFRLFSHNRLAWLHGPQGAAYAAALGLIAIQVGIGIIMKISQSKGTYDFSPSSSVTISEFFKMLLSTLFFYRECKTRIANREPAHTPLPTSERNSFEETKPFAEDQTSDLNGNGHSMSPTSAYTPAANMDIKTFILFIRNEVSRDTRYGFAQLALFYALINNTIFVAYKLADPGTIQLTKSGVTFITALVMIATLGSKITKIQWIAIVIQICGLMVTQYHPEEGTAYPISTYLILLFQVFLSALSGVYNQALLKSDGSSLHADNMILYASGAAINLLLHLVIRVLKADEPGFFTGYGSIGACLVILSNVFIGLAITAVYKYADAVIKCFATAVATGILLYLSPILFGTELSFLVLPGTIVVFIASWLYMEGAAPKDTNASMPKQVNEPTHPSIFSKMSAVSRLHQRRVLGIASFFTVVVVAFLTMSNSRMPDRAKGKTAGSQPAIDEAADLVLESPFKNTLAMVRWNSDHPERMPLLQQYAPFFHDLHFSMPGYVKGDVEFHNLTHDSFPSAEVIYTQIAKTMQLILDAPAGSATSEIEGLFYYHFDAWIDPLAYAGSNMHNIWFPDIVDQAPPNGGGPRFECMTDPKRYDWWGWGQKFHHASMAASAVVDHFDMDYNVNPYEWCIGWTDIYYVPRRFFADYIFLSSIFGGFSVFHEVAVPTMLHIIDESRRRHPSRSIIDRFGDCWGSCCASNPNVQDILWNRCGHRLDYVNEKVTAVHYERLGNQTAMLGEPIGETVYAHKRPTSPNAFSAETLTALTVDEHGVKPANVTSESIDEANAEMDRLARQREKNLEKIQEASESIDGFLEPEPNPLTDGSSKSTVQER
;
A
#
# COMPACT_ATOMS: atom_id res chain seq x y z
N MET A 1 41.48 -11.30 -20.78
CA MET A 1 40.67 -10.52 -19.81
C MET A 1 40.32 -11.30 -18.51
N PHE A 2 41.01 -12.41 -18.17
CA PHE A 2 40.71 -13.26 -17.00
C PHE A 2 41.97 -13.53 -16.13
N ARG A 3 42.77 -12.48 -15.85
CA ARG A 3 44.02 -12.58 -15.05
C ARG A 3 44.20 -11.43 -14.02
N LEU A 4 43.10 -10.83 -13.56
CA LEU A 4 43.12 -9.75 -12.55
C LEU A 4 42.62 -10.16 -11.16
N PHE A 5 42.18 -11.41 -10.96
CA PHE A 5 41.64 -11.92 -9.69
C PHE A 5 42.64 -12.76 -8.86
N SER A 6 43.91 -12.38 -8.88
CA SER A 6 45.00 -13.15 -8.24
C SER A 6 46.01 -12.27 -7.50
N HIS A 7 45.58 -11.59 -6.44
CA HIS A 7 46.35 -11.43 -5.19
C HIS A 7 45.47 -10.88 -4.04
N ASN A 8 45.80 -11.26 -2.81
CA ASN A 8 45.32 -10.71 -1.54
C ASN A 8 43.80 -10.59 -1.32
N ARG A 9 43.11 -11.73 -1.23
CA ARG A 9 41.80 -11.77 -0.54
C ARG A 9 42.02 -11.52 0.97
N LEU A 10 41.19 -10.67 1.59
CA LEU A 10 41.22 -10.23 3.01
C LEU A 10 42.29 -9.22 3.47
N ALA A 11 43.18 -8.69 2.62
CA ALA A 11 44.10 -7.62 3.05
C ALA A 11 43.39 -6.31 3.45
N TRP A 12 42.18 -6.05 2.94
CA TRP A 12 41.41 -4.83 3.19
C TRP A 12 40.88 -4.69 4.65
N LEU A 13 40.81 -5.80 5.40
CA LEU A 13 40.30 -5.82 6.77
C LEU A 13 41.30 -5.27 7.81
N HIS A 14 42.60 -5.22 7.49
CA HIS A 14 43.63 -4.78 8.43
C HIS A 14 43.89 -3.27 8.28
N GLY A 15 43.20 -2.48 9.12
CA GLY A 15 43.41 -1.03 9.22
C GLY A 15 42.16 -0.26 9.68
N PRO A 16 42.27 1.06 9.94
CA PRO A 16 41.15 1.89 10.41
C PRO A 16 40.04 2.09 9.35
N GLN A 17 40.26 1.67 8.10
CA GLN A 17 39.20 1.51 7.10
C GLN A 17 38.52 0.13 7.21
N GLY A 18 39.28 -0.94 7.46
CA GLY A 18 38.77 -2.31 7.61
C GLY A 18 37.69 -2.44 8.69
N ALA A 19 37.87 -1.81 9.85
CA ALA A 19 36.85 -1.77 10.90
C ALA A 19 35.54 -1.07 10.45
N ALA A 20 35.64 -0.01 9.64
CA ALA A 20 34.47 0.68 9.09
C ALA A 20 33.71 -0.19 8.08
N TYR A 21 34.45 -0.88 7.19
CA TYR A 21 33.87 -1.84 6.25
C TYR A 21 33.24 -3.05 6.95
N ALA A 22 33.91 -3.62 7.97
CA ALA A 22 33.39 -4.74 8.74
C ALA A 22 32.09 -4.37 9.47
N ALA A 23 32.03 -3.19 10.08
CA ALA A 23 30.81 -2.67 10.69
C ALA A 23 29.68 -2.47 9.65
N ALA A 24 29.99 -1.91 8.47
CA ALA A 24 29.01 -1.69 7.40
C ALA A 24 28.47 -3.00 6.82
N LEU A 25 29.34 -3.99 6.55
CA LEU A 25 28.93 -5.33 6.10
C LEU A 25 28.14 -6.10 7.16
N GLY A 26 28.54 -6.00 8.43
CA GLY A 26 27.78 -6.55 9.55
C GLY A 26 26.38 -5.95 9.64
N LEU A 27 26.26 -4.62 9.47
CA LEU A 27 24.96 -3.94 9.39
C LEU A 27 24.13 -4.42 8.20
N ILE A 28 24.72 -4.57 7.00
CA ILE A 28 24.02 -5.10 5.82
C ILE A 28 23.46 -6.51 6.10
N ALA A 29 24.31 -7.42 6.57
CA ALA A 29 23.92 -8.80 6.83
C ALA A 29 22.80 -8.91 7.89
N ILE A 30 22.94 -8.16 8.99
CA ILE A 30 21.92 -8.08 10.04
C ILE A 30 20.62 -7.47 9.48
N GLN A 31 20.70 -6.36 8.75
CA GLN A 31 19.50 -5.68 8.24
C GLN A 31 18.74 -6.52 7.19
N VAL A 32 19.43 -7.27 6.33
CA VAL A 32 18.80 -8.23 5.41
C VAL A 32 18.14 -9.38 6.18
N GLY A 33 18.85 -10.00 7.13
CA GLY A 33 18.30 -11.07 7.96
C GLY A 33 17.05 -10.64 8.73
N ILE A 34 17.05 -9.41 9.25
CA ILE A 34 15.90 -8.82 9.96
C ILE A 34 14.73 -8.55 9.00
N GLY A 35 14.98 -8.07 7.78
CA GLY A 35 13.90 -7.90 6.79
C GLY A 35 13.16 -9.21 6.52
N ILE A 36 13.90 -10.31 6.41
CA ILE A 36 13.35 -11.68 6.24
C ILE A 36 12.61 -12.12 7.50
N ILE A 37 13.23 -12.01 8.69
CA ILE A 37 12.61 -12.40 9.97
C ILE A 37 11.33 -11.60 10.23
N MET A 38 11.32 -10.29 9.99
CA MET A 38 10.15 -9.42 10.15
C MET A 38 9.01 -9.87 9.22
N LYS A 39 9.31 -10.26 7.98
CA LYS A 39 8.30 -10.77 7.03
C LYS A 39 7.75 -12.14 7.43
N ILE A 40 8.62 -13.06 7.87
CA ILE A 40 8.21 -14.40 8.34
C ILE A 40 7.45 -14.34 9.68
N SER A 41 7.75 -13.36 10.53
CA SER A 41 7.10 -13.18 11.84
C SER A 41 5.74 -12.46 11.78
N GLN A 42 5.26 -12.12 10.58
CA GLN A 42 3.93 -11.55 10.38
C GLN A 42 2.88 -12.66 10.24
N SER A 43 1.95 -12.74 11.19
CA SER A 43 0.71 -13.52 11.01
C SER A 43 -0.33 -12.62 10.34
N LYS A 44 -0.84 -13.00 9.16
CA LYS A 44 -1.85 -12.22 8.40
C LYS A 44 -1.46 -10.75 8.12
N GLY A 45 -0.16 -10.42 8.11
CA GLY A 45 0.36 -9.06 7.92
C GLY A 45 0.41 -8.20 9.19
N THR A 46 -0.08 -8.72 10.31
CA THR A 46 -0.06 -8.09 11.64
C THR A 46 0.98 -8.73 12.54
N TYR A 47 1.37 -8.02 13.60
CA TYR A 47 2.17 -8.56 14.69
C TYR A 47 1.28 -8.73 15.92
N ASP A 48 1.32 -9.90 16.55
CA ASP A 48 0.43 -10.25 17.68
C ASP A 48 0.80 -9.54 19.00
N PHE A 49 1.81 -8.67 18.99
CA PHE A 49 2.39 -7.98 20.15
C PHE A 49 2.38 -6.47 19.98
N SER A 50 2.32 -5.71 21.09
CA SER A 50 2.33 -4.24 21.02
C SER A 50 3.69 -3.71 20.51
N PRO A 51 3.70 -2.82 19.50
CA PRO A 51 4.93 -2.14 19.08
C PRO A 51 5.57 -1.34 20.22
N SER A 52 4.78 -0.72 21.11
CA SER A 52 5.27 0.15 22.19
C SER A 52 6.04 -0.64 23.27
N SER A 53 5.55 -1.82 23.65
CA SER A 53 6.28 -2.72 24.53
C SER A 53 7.47 -3.37 23.83
N SER A 54 7.38 -3.70 22.53
CA SER A 54 8.49 -4.33 21.78
C SER A 54 9.75 -3.47 21.75
N VAL A 55 9.60 -2.15 21.58
CA VAL A 55 10.69 -1.18 21.63
C VAL A 55 11.30 -1.14 23.03
N THR A 56 10.46 -1.04 24.07
CA THR A 56 10.91 -1.00 25.47
C THR A 56 11.68 -2.26 25.87
N ILE A 57 11.17 -3.44 25.52
CA ILE A 57 11.80 -4.74 25.78
C ILE A 57 13.13 -4.85 25.01
N SER A 58 13.17 -4.43 23.75
CA SER A 58 14.40 -4.44 22.94
C SER A 58 15.47 -3.50 23.50
N GLU A 59 15.11 -2.29 23.93
CA GLU A 59 16.05 -1.36 24.59
C GLU A 59 16.59 -1.95 25.91
N PHE A 60 15.74 -2.60 26.71
CA PHE A 60 16.17 -3.30 27.92
C PHE A 60 17.17 -4.43 27.63
N PHE A 61 16.93 -5.27 26.61
CA PHE A 61 17.87 -6.33 26.24
C PHE A 61 19.17 -5.80 25.63
N LYS A 62 19.14 -4.70 24.84
CA LYS A 62 20.35 -4.01 24.38
C LYS A 62 21.16 -3.46 25.55
N MET A 63 20.51 -2.85 26.55
CA MET A 63 21.14 -2.38 27.77
C MET A 63 21.78 -3.56 28.51
N LEU A 64 21.06 -4.65 28.76
CA LEU A 64 21.58 -5.84 29.44
C LEU A 64 22.81 -6.42 28.73
N LEU A 65 22.73 -6.61 27.41
CA LEU A 65 23.83 -7.16 26.62
C LEU A 65 25.05 -6.23 26.57
N SER A 66 24.83 -4.90 26.49
CA SER A 66 25.91 -3.91 26.58
C SER A 66 26.55 -3.87 27.96
N THR A 67 25.76 -3.99 29.04
CA THR A 67 26.26 -4.13 30.42
C THR A 67 27.11 -5.40 30.56
N LEU A 68 26.67 -6.53 30.00
CA LEU A 68 27.43 -7.79 30.04
C LEU A 68 28.74 -7.71 29.27
N PHE A 69 28.77 -7.08 28.09
CA PHE A 69 30.01 -6.85 27.35
C PHE A 69 30.95 -5.89 28.08
N PHE A 70 30.44 -4.77 28.61
CA PHE A 70 31.25 -3.84 29.39
C PHE A 70 31.77 -4.46 30.69
N TYR A 71 30.97 -5.29 31.38
CA TYR A 71 31.41 -6.05 32.54
C TYR A 71 32.53 -7.06 32.19
N ARG A 72 32.42 -7.77 31.06
CA ARG A 72 33.49 -8.65 30.58
C ARG A 72 34.76 -7.86 30.24
N GLU A 73 34.61 -6.70 29.58
CA GLU A 73 35.71 -5.79 29.28
C GLU A 73 36.41 -5.28 30.55
N CYS A 74 35.66 -4.77 31.54
CA CYS A 74 36.20 -4.37 32.84
C CYS A 74 36.92 -5.53 33.54
N LYS A 75 36.38 -6.75 33.50
CA LYS A 75 37.03 -7.93 34.07
C LYS A 75 38.38 -8.21 33.40
N THR A 76 38.46 -8.08 32.08
CA THR A 76 39.71 -8.22 31.31
C THR A 76 40.70 -7.10 31.62
N ARG A 77 40.27 -5.83 31.66
CA ARG A 77 41.14 -4.69 32.04
C ARG A 77 41.73 -4.87 33.44
N ILE A 78 40.92 -5.33 34.41
CA ILE A 78 41.36 -5.65 35.78
C ILE A 78 42.38 -6.81 35.78
N ALA A 79 42.14 -7.87 35.00
CA ALA A 79 43.09 -8.99 34.88
C ALA A 79 44.43 -8.54 34.25
N ASN A 80 44.38 -7.65 33.26
CA ASN A 80 45.53 -7.07 32.56
C ASN A 80 46.22 -5.93 33.34
N ARG A 81 45.68 -5.54 34.51
CA ARG A 81 46.18 -4.43 35.36
C ARG A 81 46.18 -3.05 34.68
N GLU A 82 45.33 -2.84 33.68
CA GLU A 82 45.20 -1.55 33.02
C GLU A 82 44.43 -0.54 33.91
N PRO A 83 44.91 0.71 34.06
CA PRO A 83 44.18 1.71 34.82
C PRO A 83 42.85 2.06 34.15
N ALA A 84 41.87 2.48 34.97
CA ALA A 84 40.49 2.75 34.57
C ALA A 84 40.27 3.91 33.57
N HIS A 85 41.35 4.48 33.03
CA HIS A 85 41.37 5.57 32.06
C HIS A 85 42.29 5.30 30.86
N THR A 86 42.61 4.03 30.58
CA THR A 86 43.38 3.67 29.37
C THR A 86 42.42 3.55 28.19
N PRO A 87 42.38 4.50 27.22
CA PRO A 87 41.65 4.28 25.98
C PRO A 87 42.32 3.14 25.21
N LEU A 88 41.51 2.23 24.67
CA LEU A 88 41.98 1.05 23.96
C LEU A 88 42.87 1.44 22.76
N PRO A 89 44.09 0.91 22.64
CA PRO A 89 44.76 0.81 21.35
C PRO A 89 43.89 -0.06 20.44
N THR A 90 43.64 0.39 19.20
CA THR A 90 42.97 -0.44 18.20
C THR A 90 43.80 -1.71 17.95
N SER A 91 43.27 -2.86 18.35
CA SER A 91 43.96 -4.15 18.23
C SER A 91 44.12 -4.56 16.77
N GLU A 92 45.33 -4.35 16.23
CA GLU A 92 46.15 -5.37 15.55
C GLU A 92 47.44 -4.71 15.05
N ARG A 93 48.50 -4.77 15.86
CA ARG A 93 49.86 -4.58 15.38
C ARG A 93 50.53 -5.95 15.38
N ASN A 94 50.80 -6.45 14.18
CA ASN A 94 51.19 -7.83 13.93
C ASN A 94 52.26 -8.35 14.90
N SER A 95 52.04 -9.59 15.36
CA SER A 95 53.12 -10.47 15.76
C SER A 95 54.04 -10.70 14.57
N PHE A 96 55.19 -10.01 14.55
CA PHE A 96 56.35 -10.48 13.83
C PHE A 96 57.58 -10.36 14.71
N GLU A 97 58.19 -11.52 14.93
CA GLU A 97 59.43 -11.71 15.66
C GLU A 97 60.57 -11.35 14.70
N GLU A 98 61.23 -10.20 14.92
CA GLU A 98 62.42 -9.85 14.14
C GLU A 98 63.53 -9.28 15.03
N THR A 99 64.53 -10.14 15.21
CA THR A 99 65.95 -9.94 15.55
C THR A 99 66.48 -8.52 15.83
N LYS A 100 67.18 -8.38 16.96
CA LYS A 100 68.15 -7.29 17.23
C LYS A 100 69.18 -7.18 16.09
N PRO A 101 69.74 -5.97 15.87
CA PRO A 101 71.15 -5.82 16.30
C PRO A 101 71.49 -4.50 17.03
N PHE A 102 72.68 -4.52 17.59
CA PHE A 102 73.43 -3.49 18.34
C PHE A 102 73.40 -2.05 17.79
N ALA A 103 73.45 -1.08 18.71
CA ALA A 103 74.42 0.01 18.71
C ALA A 103 74.63 0.57 20.13
N GLU A 104 75.86 1.00 20.43
CA GLU A 104 76.25 1.81 21.60
C GLU A 104 75.75 3.28 21.40
N ASP A 105 75.91 4.27 22.27
CA ASP A 105 76.85 4.48 23.39
C ASP A 105 76.39 5.65 24.28
N GLN A 106 77.09 5.90 25.40
CA GLN A 106 77.38 7.21 26.05
C GLN A 106 76.23 8.21 26.39
N THR A 107 76.24 8.99 27.48
CA THR A 107 76.90 9.03 28.81
C THR A 107 76.26 10.21 29.57
N SER A 108 76.41 10.29 30.91
CA SER A 108 76.50 11.56 31.69
C SER A 108 75.29 12.55 31.67
N ASP A 109 74.90 13.24 32.76
CA ASP A 109 75.43 13.27 34.13
C ASP A 109 74.48 14.01 35.11
N LEU A 110 74.89 14.02 36.40
CA LEU A 110 74.59 15.01 37.45
C LEU A 110 73.23 15.04 38.18
N ASN A 111 73.23 14.34 39.33
CA ASN A 111 73.07 14.86 40.69
C ASN A 111 71.86 15.75 41.10
N GLY A 112 71.12 15.26 42.11
CA GLY A 112 70.24 16.07 42.96
C GLY A 112 69.59 15.26 44.09
N ASN A 113 70.24 15.17 45.26
CA ASN A 113 69.73 14.44 46.43
C ASN A 113 68.40 15.00 46.95
N GLY A 114 67.42 14.13 47.27
CA GLY A 114 66.17 14.55 47.90
C GLY A 114 65.24 13.40 48.33
N HIS A 115 65.43 12.91 49.55
CA HIS A 115 64.53 12.03 50.32
C HIS A 115 64.01 10.73 49.68
N SER A 116 64.52 9.61 50.23
CA SER A 116 63.75 8.37 50.32
C SER A 116 62.46 8.63 51.10
N MET A 117 61.31 8.51 50.43
CA MET A 117 60.05 8.19 51.07
C MET A 117 59.28 7.21 50.17
N SER A 118 59.34 5.93 50.53
CA SER A 118 58.67 4.86 49.80
C SER A 118 57.15 5.05 49.82
N PRO A 119 56.46 5.13 48.67
CA PRO A 119 55.03 4.93 48.63
C PRO A 119 54.75 3.43 48.78
N THR A 120 54.81 2.94 50.01
CA THR A 120 54.32 1.60 50.41
C THR A 120 52.79 1.59 50.36
N SER A 121 52.21 1.92 49.20
CA SER A 121 50.78 1.91 48.96
C SER A 121 50.34 0.54 48.49
N ALA A 122 50.05 -0.32 49.46
CA ALA A 122 49.16 -1.49 49.38
C ALA A 122 49.03 -2.16 48.00
N TYR A 123 49.79 -3.24 47.82
CA TYR A 123 49.58 -4.23 46.77
C TYR A 123 48.20 -4.90 46.96
N THR A 124 47.14 -4.33 46.38
CA THR A 124 45.80 -4.93 46.47
C THR A 124 45.74 -6.20 45.63
N PRO A 125 45.38 -7.36 46.20
CA PRO A 125 45.22 -8.60 45.44
C PRO A 125 44.09 -8.45 44.42
N ALA A 126 44.11 -9.27 43.36
CA ALA A 126 43.17 -9.22 42.25
C ALA A 126 41.72 -9.14 42.74
N ALA A 127 41.13 -7.94 42.68
CA ALA A 127 39.82 -7.70 43.23
C ALA A 127 38.77 -8.39 42.35
N ASN A 128 38.02 -9.33 42.92
CA ASN A 128 36.74 -9.73 42.36
C ASN A 128 35.90 -8.47 42.14
N MET A 129 35.35 -8.31 40.94
CA MET A 129 34.66 -7.07 40.57
C MET A 129 33.33 -6.94 41.31
N ASP A 130 33.38 -6.24 42.44
CA ASP A 130 32.19 -5.82 43.19
C ASP A 130 31.36 -4.80 42.39
N ILE A 131 30.05 -4.76 42.67
CA ILE A 131 29.09 -3.85 42.07
C ILE A 131 29.50 -2.39 42.29
N LYS A 132 30.04 -2.03 43.46
CA LYS A 132 30.51 -0.66 43.73
C LYS A 132 31.66 -0.27 42.82
N THR A 133 32.61 -1.19 42.61
CA THR A 133 33.74 -1.00 41.69
C THR A 133 33.25 -0.83 40.25
N PHE A 134 32.32 -1.68 39.79
CA PHE A 134 31.74 -1.58 38.46
C PHE A 134 31.00 -0.24 38.23
N ILE A 135 30.22 0.23 39.21
CA ILE A 135 29.56 1.55 39.16
C ILE A 135 30.56 2.70 39.08
N LEU A 136 31.73 2.58 39.73
CA LEU A 136 32.80 3.58 39.63
C LEU A 136 33.45 3.59 38.24
N PHE A 137 33.71 2.42 37.64
CA PHE A 137 34.15 2.32 36.24
C PHE A 137 33.16 3.04 35.30
N ILE A 138 31.86 2.74 35.39
CA ILE A 138 30.82 3.40 34.58
C ILE A 138 30.82 4.93 34.76
N ARG A 139 30.96 5.41 35.99
CA ARG A 139 30.94 6.86 36.29
C ARG A 139 32.15 7.62 35.75
N ASN A 140 33.25 6.92 35.49
CA ASN A 140 34.54 7.48 35.11
C ASN A 140 34.87 7.27 33.62
N GLU A 141 34.38 6.20 33.00
CA GLU A 141 34.60 5.86 31.58
C GLU A 141 33.94 6.87 30.62
N VAL A 142 32.72 7.34 30.94
CA VAL A 142 31.94 8.25 30.08
C VAL A 142 31.73 9.59 30.79
N SER A 143 32.00 10.70 30.12
CA SER A 143 31.88 12.03 30.73
C SER A 143 30.44 12.36 31.12
N ARG A 144 30.26 13.38 31.97
CA ARG A 144 28.92 13.80 32.41
C ARG A 144 28.13 14.46 31.27
N ASP A 145 28.81 15.19 30.39
CA ASP A 145 28.20 15.85 29.24
C ASP A 145 27.69 14.81 28.23
N THR A 146 28.50 13.81 27.91
CA THR A 146 28.18 12.73 26.97
C THR A 146 27.05 11.84 27.49
N ARG A 147 27.00 11.56 28.81
CA ARG A 147 25.86 10.90 29.47
C ARG A 147 24.53 11.62 29.26
N TYR A 148 24.49 12.93 29.45
CA TYR A 148 23.28 13.72 29.20
C TYR A 148 22.97 13.81 27.71
N GLY A 149 23.98 13.82 26.85
CA GLY A 149 23.81 13.72 25.39
C GLY A 149 23.13 12.43 24.96
N PHE A 150 23.53 11.28 25.50
CA PHE A 150 22.85 10.00 25.24
C PHE A 150 21.40 9.99 25.74
N ALA A 151 21.10 10.62 26.88
CA ALA A 151 19.71 10.78 27.34
C ALA A 151 18.88 11.68 26.40
N GLN A 152 19.46 12.76 25.87
CA GLN A 152 18.80 13.60 24.86
C GLN A 152 18.62 12.88 23.52
N LEU A 153 19.60 12.05 23.11
CA LEU A 153 19.52 11.22 21.93
C LEU A 153 18.40 10.16 22.04
N ALA A 154 18.24 9.55 23.21
CA ALA A 154 17.14 8.62 23.48
C ALA A 154 15.75 9.30 23.33
N LEU A 155 15.62 10.58 23.71
CA LEU A 155 14.39 11.35 23.44
C LEU A 155 14.14 11.57 21.94
N PHE A 156 15.19 11.84 21.15
CA PHE A 156 15.05 11.93 19.69
C PHE A 156 14.63 10.59 19.09
N TYR A 157 15.21 9.46 19.52
CA TYR A 157 14.79 8.14 19.04
C TYR A 157 13.36 7.79 19.46
N ALA A 158 12.95 8.10 20.70
CA ALA A 158 11.56 7.95 21.11
C ALA A 158 10.61 8.79 20.24
N LEU A 159 10.95 10.05 19.93
CA LEU A 159 10.14 10.91 19.06
C LEU A 159 10.08 10.35 17.63
N ILE A 160 11.21 9.99 17.02
CA ILE A 160 11.27 9.40 15.65
C ILE A 160 10.43 8.11 15.57
N ASN A 161 10.57 7.22 16.56
CA ASN A 161 9.87 5.93 16.63
C ASN A 161 8.36 6.08 16.80
N ASN A 162 7.86 7.22 17.27
CA ASN A 162 6.43 7.48 17.39
C ASN A 162 5.89 8.34 16.23
N THR A 163 6.64 9.35 15.77
CA THR A 163 6.27 10.17 14.61
C THR A 163 6.20 9.34 13.31
N ILE A 164 6.87 8.20 13.21
CA ILE A 164 6.70 7.30 12.06
C ILE A 164 5.27 6.73 11.93
N PHE A 165 4.56 6.47 13.04
CA PHE A 165 3.15 6.06 12.97
C PHE A 165 2.27 7.21 12.47
N VAL A 166 2.62 8.46 12.81
CA VAL A 166 1.96 9.65 12.27
C VAL A 166 2.24 9.81 10.78
N ALA A 167 3.46 9.51 10.32
CA ALA A 167 3.77 9.48 8.89
C ALA A 167 2.88 8.46 8.15
N TYR A 168 2.78 7.21 8.63
CA TYR A 168 1.87 6.19 8.08
C TYR A 168 0.38 6.53 8.19
N LYS A 169 0.01 7.43 9.11
CA LYS A 169 -1.33 8.03 9.19
C LYS A 169 -1.54 9.22 8.22
N LEU A 170 -0.51 9.78 7.62
CA LEU A 170 -0.59 11.00 6.78
C LEU A 170 -0.27 10.76 5.30
N ALA A 171 0.51 9.73 4.98
CA ALA A 171 0.92 9.36 3.64
C ALA A 171 1.05 7.83 3.49
N ASP A 172 0.99 7.35 2.25
CA ASP A 172 1.19 5.95 1.92
C ASP A 172 2.64 5.49 2.19
N PRO A 173 2.88 4.17 2.36
CA PRO A 173 4.22 3.64 2.58
C PRO A 173 5.23 3.98 1.48
N GLY A 174 4.81 4.06 0.22
CA GLY A 174 5.63 4.42 -0.93
C GLY A 174 6.14 5.87 -0.83
N THR A 175 5.25 6.84 -0.64
CA THR A 175 5.59 8.26 -0.44
C THR A 175 6.49 8.47 0.78
N ILE A 176 6.23 7.78 1.89
CA ILE A 176 7.09 7.83 3.08
C ILE A 176 8.50 7.30 2.75
N GLN A 177 8.57 6.16 2.06
CA GLN A 177 9.83 5.51 1.74
C GLN A 177 10.63 6.30 0.71
N LEU A 178 9.96 6.86 -0.30
CA LEU A 178 10.52 7.78 -1.29
C LEU A 178 11.06 9.04 -0.63
N THR A 179 10.33 9.64 0.33
CA THR A 179 10.82 10.81 1.09
C THR A 179 12.03 10.44 1.95
N LYS A 180 12.04 9.25 2.56
CA LYS A 180 13.19 8.71 3.32
C LYS A 180 14.42 8.45 2.44
N SER A 181 14.29 8.23 1.13
CA SER A 181 15.45 8.03 0.25
C SER A 181 16.46 9.19 0.32
N GLY A 182 15.97 10.43 0.53
CA GLY A 182 16.79 11.63 0.71
C GLY A 182 17.60 11.69 2.00
N VAL A 183 17.42 10.76 2.95
CA VAL A 183 18.08 10.80 4.27
C VAL A 183 19.60 10.83 4.16
N THR A 184 20.20 10.18 3.15
CA THR A 184 21.66 10.15 2.92
C THR A 184 22.20 11.56 2.65
N PHE A 185 21.52 12.35 1.83
CA PHE A 185 21.91 13.72 1.49
C PHE A 185 21.71 14.68 2.67
N ILE A 186 20.59 14.58 3.39
CA ILE A 186 20.38 15.38 4.60
C ILE A 186 21.41 15.02 5.69
N THR A 187 21.76 13.74 5.84
CA THR A 187 22.83 13.28 6.75
C THR A 187 24.18 13.89 6.36
N ALA A 188 24.53 13.91 5.07
CA ALA A 188 25.75 14.54 4.57
C ALA A 188 25.80 16.06 4.89
N LEU A 189 24.70 16.79 4.62
CA LEU A 189 24.59 18.22 4.95
C LEU A 189 24.71 18.49 6.46
N VAL A 190 24.01 17.71 7.30
CA VAL A 190 24.08 17.86 8.76
C VAL A 190 25.48 17.51 9.28
N MET A 191 26.15 16.51 8.70
CA MET A 191 27.52 16.13 9.07
C MET A 191 28.54 17.23 8.73
N ILE A 192 28.38 17.92 7.59
CA ILE A 192 29.17 19.11 7.27
C ILE A 192 28.86 20.24 8.25
N ALA A 193 27.59 20.60 8.44
CA ALA A 193 27.17 21.75 9.25
C ALA A 193 27.52 21.61 10.74
N THR A 194 27.47 20.39 11.28
CA THR A 194 27.66 20.15 12.73
C THR A 194 29.04 19.62 13.10
N LEU A 195 29.63 18.73 12.29
CA LEU A 195 30.94 18.10 12.57
C LEU A 195 32.08 18.70 11.73
N GLY A 196 31.80 19.62 10.80
CA GLY A 196 32.81 20.20 9.92
C GLY A 196 33.45 19.18 8.97
N SER A 197 32.77 18.06 8.70
CA SER A 197 33.31 16.98 7.88
C SER A 197 33.50 17.41 6.42
N LYS A 198 34.57 16.91 5.79
CA LYS A 198 34.87 17.16 4.38
C LYS A 198 34.36 15.98 3.55
N ILE A 199 33.53 16.25 2.54
CA ILE A 199 33.00 15.25 1.59
C ILE A 199 33.60 15.54 0.21
N THR A 200 34.16 14.53 -0.45
CA THR A 200 34.82 14.71 -1.75
C THR A 200 33.79 14.94 -2.88
N LYS A 201 34.23 15.48 -4.02
CA LYS A 201 33.37 15.62 -5.21
C LYS A 201 32.80 14.27 -5.67
N ILE A 202 33.61 13.20 -5.59
CA ILE A 202 33.21 11.83 -5.96
C ILE A 202 32.16 11.32 -4.99
N GLN A 203 32.34 11.52 -3.68
CA GLN A 203 31.34 11.16 -2.67
C GLN A 203 30.02 11.92 -2.84
N TRP A 204 30.06 13.20 -3.22
CA TRP A 204 28.85 13.95 -3.55
C TRP A 204 28.10 13.38 -4.76
N ILE A 205 28.82 13.03 -5.83
CA ILE A 205 28.26 12.36 -7.01
C ILE A 205 27.62 11.03 -6.57
N ALA A 206 28.31 10.23 -5.77
CA ALA A 206 27.79 8.98 -5.23
C ALA A 206 26.50 9.18 -4.41
N ILE A 207 26.43 10.20 -3.53
CA ILE A 207 25.22 10.50 -2.74
C ILE A 207 24.02 10.84 -3.64
N VAL A 208 24.22 11.61 -4.71
CA VAL A 208 23.14 11.97 -5.65
C VAL A 208 22.68 10.75 -6.45
N ILE A 209 23.62 9.99 -7.01
CA ILE A 209 23.32 8.74 -7.76
C ILE A 209 22.58 7.74 -6.86
N GLN A 210 22.98 7.62 -5.59
CA GLN A 210 22.34 6.77 -4.58
C GLN A 210 20.87 7.12 -4.34
N ILE A 211 20.52 8.41 -4.32
CA ILE A 211 19.13 8.85 -4.18
C ILE A 211 18.35 8.51 -5.44
N CYS A 212 18.86 8.83 -6.63
CA CYS A 212 18.21 8.49 -7.89
C CYS A 212 17.94 6.98 -8.00
N GLY A 213 18.91 6.14 -7.62
CA GLY A 213 18.73 4.68 -7.57
C GLY A 213 17.61 4.25 -6.62
N LEU A 214 17.57 4.78 -5.39
CA LEU A 214 16.51 4.48 -4.43
C LEU A 214 15.13 5.01 -4.84
N MET A 215 15.07 6.17 -5.49
CA MET A 215 13.81 6.69 -6.02
C MET A 215 13.28 5.78 -7.13
N VAL A 216 14.14 5.34 -8.05
CA VAL A 216 13.77 4.42 -9.14
C VAL A 216 13.30 3.06 -8.60
N THR A 217 13.94 2.49 -7.56
CA THR A 217 13.47 1.21 -6.98
C THR A 217 12.16 1.29 -6.20
N GLN A 218 11.71 2.50 -5.84
CA GLN A 218 10.53 2.73 -4.99
C GLN A 218 9.37 3.38 -5.76
N TYR A 219 9.61 3.81 -7.00
CA TYR A 219 8.62 4.46 -7.84
C TYR A 219 7.63 3.44 -8.41
N HIS A 220 6.35 3.60 -8.03
CA HIS A 220 5.22 2.85 -8.57
C HIS A 220 4.40 3.82 -9.43
N PRO A 221 4.30 3.63 -10.76
CA PRO A 221 3.66 4.59 -11.65
C PRO A 221 2.14 4.72 -11.46
N GLU A 222 1.51 3.73 -10.82
CA GLU A 222 0.04 3.59 -10.77
C GLU A 222 -0.59 4.12 -9.46
N GLU A 223 0.22 4.37 -8.42
CA GLU A 223 -0.25 4.75 -7.07
C GLU A 223 -0.12 6.25 -6.75
N GLY A 224 0.17 7.08 -7.76
CA GLY A 224 0.52 8.50 -7.59
C GLY A 224 -0.57 9.35 -6.91
N THR A 225 -0.40 9.65 -5.62
CA THR A 225 -1.25 10.60 -4.89
C THR A 225 -0.48 11.85 -4.46
N ALA A 226 -1.03 13.02 -4.76
CA ALA A 226 -0.48 14.30 -4.32
C ALA A 226 -1.02 14.65 -2.93
N TYR A 227 -0.11 14.77 -1.95
CA TYR A 227 -0.47 15.13 -0.58
C TYR A 227 -0.46 16.64 -0.36
N PRO A 228 -1.16 17.16 0.67
CA PRO A 228 -0.99 18.54 1.12
C PRO A 228 0.48 18.86 1.44
N ILE A 229 0.92 20.09 1.16
CA ILE A 229 2.29 20.55 1.45
C ILE A 229 2.67 20.33 2.92
N SER A 230 1.72 20.45 3.85
CA SER A 230 1.91 20.15 5.27
C SER A 230 2.37 18.70 5.52
N THR A 231 1.84 17.72 4.80
CA THR A 231 2.28 16.32 4.90
C THR A 231 3.74 16.19 4.45
N TYR A 232 4.10 16.74 3.29
CA TYR A 232 5.49 16.71 2.83
C TYR A 232 6.44 17.43 3.79
N LEU A 233 6.03 18.57 4.37
CA LEU A 233 6.83 19.27 5.39
C LEU A 233 7.04 18.43 6.66
N ILE A 234 6.01 17.70 7.12
CA ILE A 234 6.13 16.78 8.27
C ILE A 234 7.09 15.62 7.95
N LEU A 235 6.97 15.01 6.76
CA LEU A 235 7.87 13.93 6.32
C LEU A 235 9.32 14.42 6.17
N LEU A 236 9.55 15.59 5.57
CA LEU A 236 10.87 16.21 5.45
C LEU A 236 11.46 16.56 6.82
N PHE A 237 10.67 17.07 7.75
CA PHE A 237 11.09 17.33 9.13
C PHE A 237 11.46 16.03 9.85
N GLN A 238 10.71 14.94 9.66
CA GLN A 238 11.04 13.62 10.20
C GLN A 238 12.39 13.10 9.65
N VAL A 239 12.62 13.23 8.34
CA VAL A 239 13.88 12.83 7.70
C VAL A 239 15.05 13.67 8.23
N PHE A 240 14.87 14.98 8.40
CA PHE A 240 15.85 15.87 9.03
C PHE A 240 16.15 15.46 10.47
N LEU A 241 15.14 15.20 11.30
CA LEU A 241 15.31 14.76 12.68
C LEU A 241 16.05 13.42 12.76
N SER A 242 15.73 12.49 11.86
CA SER A 242 16.42 11.19 11.73
C SER A 242 17.90 11.38 11.40
N ALA A 243 18.22 12.18 10.37
CA ALA A 243 19.59 12.52 9.99
C ALA A 243 20.36 13.20 11.15
N LEU A 244 19.74 14.17 11.82
CA LEU A 244 20.31 14.88 12.97
C LEU A 244 20.60 13.93 14.13
N SER A 245 19.68 13.01 14.47
CA SER A 245 19.91 12.02 15.52
C SER A 245 21.06 11.06 15.19
N GLY A 246 21.22 10.67 13.91
CA GLY A 246 22.31 9.79 13.48
C GLY A 246 23.68 10.46 13.58
N VAL A 247 23.80 11.70 13.08
CA VAL A 247 25.04 12.50 13.19
C VAL A 247 25.35 12.83 14.65
N TYR A 248 24.33 13.12 15.48
CA TYR A 248 24.52 13.36 16.91
C TYR A 248 24.98 12.10 17.66
N ASN A 249 24.47 10.92 17.32
CA ASN A 249 24.96 9.65 17.87
C ASN A 249 26.44 9.40 17.52
N GLN A 250 26.81 9.56 16.25
CA GLN A 250 28.22 9.55 15.83
C GLN A 250 29.07 10.56 16.62
N ALA A 251 28.55 11.76 16.86
CA ALA A 251 29.27 12.80 17.60
C ALA A 251 29.57 12.39 19.04
N LEU A 252 28.58 11.83 19.75
CA LEU A 252 28.72 11.37 21.13
C LEU A 252 29.62 10.14 21.24
N LEU A 253 29.44 9.15 20.37
CA LEU A 253 30.29 7.95 20.32
C LEU A 253 31.76 8.27 20.04
N LYS A 254 32.08 9.44 19.46
CA LYS A 254 33.43 9.89 19.13
C LYS A 254 33.93 11.06 19.97
N SER A 255 33.14 11.60 20.90
CA SER A 255 33.59 12.72 21.75
C SER A 255 34.51 12.23 22.86
N ASP A 256 34.21 11.07 23.41
CA ASP A 256 34.93 10.45 24.52
C ASP A 256 35.68 9.23 23.97
N GLY A 257 36.90 8.98 24.45
CA GLY A 257 37.69 7.77 24.16
C GLY A 257 37.16 6.51 24.85
N SER A 258 35.87 6.50 25.20
CA SER A 258 35.17 5.50 26.00
C SER A 258 34.92 4.19 25.25
N SER A 259 34.77 3.10 26.01
CA SER A 259 34.21 1.86 25.49
C SER A 259 32.84 2.07 24.83
N LEU A 260 32.70 1.54 23.60
CA LEU A 260 31.42 1.43 22.89
C LEU A 260 30.35 0.74 23.74
N HIS A 261 30.72 -0.22 24.59
CA HIS A 261 29.76 -0.94 25.43
C HIS A 261 29.25 -0.07 26.60
N ALA A 262 30.10 0.82 27.15
CA ALA A 262 29.68 1.78 28.17
C ALA A 262 28.75 2.86 27.58
N ASP A 263 29.11 3.42 26.43
CA ASP A 263 28.30 4.38 25.68
C ASP A 263 26.89 3.82 25.40
N ASN A 264 26.86 2.62 24.82
CA ASN A 264 25.64 1.89 24.47
C ASN A 264 24.78 1.58 25.70
N MET A 265 25.38 1.10 26.79
CA MET A 265 24.66 0.82 28.03
C MET A 265 23.93 2.07 28.55
N ILE A 266 24.54 3.25 28.50
CA ILE A 266 23.92 4.52 28.94
C ILE A 266 22.78 4.94 27.99
N LEU A 267 23.01 4.84 26.67
CA LEU A 267 22.01 5.15 25.66
C LEU A 267 20.77 4.27 25.80
N TYR A 268 20.95 2.95 25.86
CA TYR A 268 19.86 1.98 25.95
C TYR A 268 19.18 1.97 27.33
N ALA A 269 19.89 2.26 28.42
CA ALA A 269 19.26 2.49 29.73
C ALA A 269 18.33 3.71 29.69
N SER A 270 18.76 4.80 29.05
CA SER A 270 17.94 6.00 28.85
C SER A 270 16.74 5.71 27.94
N GLY A 271 16.97 4.97 26.84
CA GLY A 271 15.92 4.53 25.91
C GLY A 271 14.87 3.64 26.58
N ALA A 272 15.28 2.64 27.35
CA ALA A 272 14.36 1.77 28.09
C ALA A 272 13.51 2.56 29.10
N ALA A 273 14.13 3.47 29.87
CA ALA A 273 13.42 4.30 30.84
C ALA A 273 12.40 5.26 30.18
N ILE A 274 12.77 5.90 29.06
CA ILE A 274 11.89 6.81 28.32
C ILE A 274 10.73 6.07 27.67
N ASN A 275 10.97 4.93 27.00
CA ASN A 275 9.91 4.17 26.35
C ASN A 275 8.98 3.49 27.36
N LEU A 276 9.50 3.04 28.53
CA LEU A 276 8.66 2.55 29.62
C LEU A 276 7.77 3.65 30.20
N LEU A 277 8.32 4.84 30.49
CA LEU A 277 7.53 5.99 30.95
C LEU A 277 6.45 6.35 29.92
N LEU A 278 6.79 6.34 28.64
CA LEU A 278 5.85 6.61 27.56
C LEU A 278 4.72 5.58 27.49
N HIS A 279 5.03 4.28 27.55
CA HIS A 279 4.02 3.22 27.57
C HIS A 279 3.10 3.36 28.80
N LEU A 280 3.65 3.66 29.99
CA LEU A 280 2.85 3.91 31.19
C LEU A 280 1.91 5.11 31.02
N VAL A 281 2.39 6.22 30.44
CA VAL A 281 1.57 7.41 30.18
C VAL A 281 0.48 7.11 29.15
N ILE A 282 0.80 6.42 28.05
CA ILE A 282 -0.19 6.00 27.05
C ILE A 282 -1.23 5.08 27.70
N ARG A 283 -0.83 4.11 28.51
CA ARG A 283 -1.76 3.18 29.20
C ARG A 283 -2.68 3.87 30.20
N VAL A 284 -2.24 4.96 30.83
CA VAL A 284 -3.08 5.80 31.71
C VAL A 284 -4.05 6.69 30.91
N LEU A 285 -3.64 7.15 29.72
CA LEU A 285 -4.46 8.01 28.85
C LEU A 285 -5.39 7.21 27.91
N LYS A 286 -5.13 5.93 27.70
CA LYS A 286 -5.82 5.06 26.73
C LYS A 286 -6.16 3.69 27.36
N ALA A 287 -7.44 3.49 27.67
CA ALA A 287 -7.93 2.33 28.42
C ALA A 287 -7.91 1.00 27.61
N ASP A 288 -7.78 1.07 26.29
CA ASP A 288 -7.72 -0.04 25.34
C ASP A 288 -6.29 -0.52 25.00
N GLU A 289 -5.24 0.25 25.32
CA GLU A 289 -3.84 -0.13 25.00
C GLU A 289 -3.50 -1.51 25.62
N PRO A 290 -3.05 -2.51 24.84
CA PRO A 290 -2.81 -3.87 25.35
C PRO A 290 -1.73 -3.90 26.43
N GLY A 291 -1.83 -4.90 27.32
CA GLY A 291 -0.87 -5.10 28.41
C GLY A 291 0.56 -5.30 27.92
N PHE A 292 1.55 -4.81 28.70
CA PHE A 292 2.96 -4.75 28.30
C PHE A 292 3.55 -6.09 27.79
N PHE A 293 3.09 -7.23 28.31
CA PHE A 293 3.54 -8.57 27.91
C PHE A 293 2.52 -9.36 27.05
N THR A 294 1.44 -8.73 26.59
CA THR A 294 0.48 -9.36 25.69
C THR A 294 1.12 -9.61 24.31
N GLY A 295 0.95 -10.83 23.77
CA GLY A 295 1.45 -11.21 22.44
C GLY A 295 2.78 -11.97 22.39
N TYR A 296 3.56 -12.01 23.48
CA TYR A 296 4.91 -12.59 23.49
C TYR A 296 4.98 -14.13 23.62
N GLY A 297 3.86 -14.83 23.41
CA GLY A 297 3.87 -16.30 23.31
C GLY A 297 4.40 -16.83 21.97
N SER A 298 4.45 -15.99 20.93
CA SER A 298 4.90 -16.39 19.59
C SER A 298 6.43 -16.37 19.46
N ILE A 299 7.00 -17.40 18.83
CA ILE A 299 8.42 -17.46 18.45
C ILE A 299 8.79 -16.25 17.56
N GLY A 300 7.88 -15.80 16.70
CA GLY A 300 8.08 -14.61 15.86
C GLY A 300 8.30 -13.34 16.69
N ALA A 301 7.55 -13.14 17.77
CA ALA A 301 7.73 -12.00 18.67
C ALA A 301 9.12 -11.98 19.32
N CYS A 302 9.60 -13.15 19.76
CA CYS A 302 10.95 -13.32 20.30
C CYS A 302 12.04 -13.05 19.25
N LEU A 303 11.88 -13.55 18.01
CA LEU A 303 12.82 -13.29 16.91
C LEU A 303 12.85 -11.81 16.50
N VAL A 304 11.71 -11.09 16.56
CA VAL A 304 11.66 -9.64 16.31
C VAL A 304 12.33 -8.83 17.42
N ILE A 305 12.15 -9.19 18.70
CA ILE A 305 12.91 -8.56 19.81
C ILE A 305 14.42 -8.76 19.59
N LEU A 306 14.84 -10.02 19.35
CA LEU A 306 16.25 -10.37 19.16
C LEU A 306 16.87 -9.63 17.96
N SER A 307 16.13 -9.56 16.86
CA SER A 307 16.45 -8.75 15.68
C SER A 307 16.68 -7.27 16.04
N ASN A 308 15.73 -6.67 16.75
CA ASN A 308 15.82 -5.28 17.18
C ASN A 308 17.01 -5.01 18.12
N VAL A 309 17.44 -6.00 18.92
CA VAL A 309 18.67 -5.89 19.73
C VAL A 309 19.90 -5.81 18.84
N PHE A 310 20.06 -6.75 17.89
CA PHE A 310 21.25 -6.81 17.03
C PHE A 310 21.39 -5.60 16.10
N ILE A 311 20.30 -5.09 15.50
CA ILE A 311 20.38 -3.91 14.63
C ILE A 311 20.83 -2.66 15.39
N GLY A 312 20.41 -2.48 16.65
CA GLY A 312 20.86 -1.37 17.48
C GLY A 312 22.37 -1.40 17.70
N LEU A 313 22.90 -2.56 18.11
CA LEU A 313 24.33 -2.77 18.30
C LEU A 313 25.11 -2.54 16.99
N ALA A 314 24.64 -3.08 15.86
CA ALA A 314 25.26 -2.89 14.55
C ALA A 314 25.32 -1.40 14.15
N ILE A 315 24.21 -0.66 14.30
CA ILE A 315 24.15 0.78 14.02
C ILE A 315 25.17 1.56 14.86
N THR A 316 25.26 1.28 16.17
CA THR A 316 26.23 1.96 17.05
C THR A 316 27.69 1.62 16.72
N ALA A 317 27.98 0.38 16.30
CA ALA A 317 29.30 0.02 15.79
C ALA A 317 29.65 0.79 14.51
N VAL A 318 28.72 0.92 13.56
CA VAL A 318 28.92 1.73 12.35
C VAL A 318 29.16 3.20 12.71
N TYR A 319 28.40 3.78 13.65
CA TYR A 319 28.65 5.16 14.08
C TYR A 319 29.99 5.36 14.81
N LYS A 320 30.50 4.36 15.56
CA LYS A 320 31.81 4.41 16.24
C LYS A 320 32.97 4.28 15.24
N TYR A 321 32.94 3.27 14.35
CA TYR A 321 34.07 2.93 13.48
C TYR A 321 34.01 3.55 12.07
N ALA A 322 32.81 3.75 11.52
CA ALA A 322 32.55 4.38 10.23
C ALA A 322 31.94 5.79 10.42
N ASP A 323 31.04 6.24 9.56
CA ASP A 323 30.27 7.48 9.73
C ASP A 323 28.78 7.27 9.40
N ALA A 324 27.97 8.29 9.70
CA ALA A 324 26.51 8.25 9.54
C ALA A 324 26.07 8.18 8.07
N VAL A 325 26.91 8.63 7.12
CA VAL A 325 26.63 8.51 5.68
C VAL A 325 26.91 7.07 5.22
N ILE A 326 28.01 6.44 5.68
CA ILE A 326 28.30 5.02 5.47
C ILE A 326 27.17 4.15 6.04
N LYS A 327 26.59 4.50 7.20
CA LYS A 327 25.37 3.83 7.72
C LYS A 327 24.23 3.89 6.71
N CYS A 328 23.97 5.06 6.11
CA CYS A 328 22.89 5.22 5.14
C CYS A 328 23.14 4.43 3.84
N PHE A 329 24.38 4.39 3.33
CA PHE A 329 24.75 3.52 2.21
C PHE A 329 24.59 2.03 2.56
N ALA A 330 25.05 1.58 3.72
CA ALA A 330 24.88 0.21 4.18
C ALA A 330 23.38 -0.19 4.26
N THR A 331 22.53 0.68 4.80
CA THR A 331 21.07 0.49 4.78
C THR A 331 20.50 0.43 3.36
N ALA A 332 20.96 1.28 2.43
CA ALA A 332 20.50 1.27 1.06
C ALA A 332 20.89 -0.02 0.30
N VAL A 333 22.11 -0.53 0.51
CA VAL A 333 22.56 -1.83 -0.01
C VAL A 333 21.69 -2.97 0.55
N ALA A 334 21.40 -2.97 1.86
CA ALA A 334 20.52 -3.96 2.48
C ALA A 334 19.10 -3.93 1.88
N THR A 335 18.54 -2.74 1.65
CA THR A 335 17.26 -2.59 0.94
C THR A 335 17.34 -3.14 -0.49
N GLY A 336 18.41 -2.86 -1.23
CA GLY A 336 18.60 -3.40 -2.58
C GLY A 336 18.65 -4.92 -2.61
N ILE A 337 19.37 -5.55 -1.67
CA ILE A 337 19.42 -7.01 -1.53
C ILE A 337 18.04 -7.58 -1.17
N LEU A 338 17.29 -6.96 -0.26
CA LEU A 338 15.95 -7.39 0.10
C LEU A 338 14.96 -7.35 -1.06
N LEU A 339 15.08 -6.37 -1.96
CA LEU A 339 14.24 -6.27 -3.16
C LEU A 339 14.49 -7.43 -4.16
N TYR A 340 15.71 -7.99 -4.21
CA TYR A 340 16.00 -9.21 -4.95
C TYR A 340 15.55 -10.49 -4.23
N LEU A 341 15.69 -10.53 -2.90
CA LEU A 341 15.32 -11.71 -2.12
C LEU A 341 13.81 -11.86 -1.94
N SER A 342 13.03 -10.77 -1.98
CA SER A 342 11.58 -10.84 -1.78
C SER A 342 10.85 -11.69 -2.82
N PRO A 343 11.09 -11.53 -4.15
CA PRO A 343 10.53 -12.44 -5.15
C PRO A 343 10.94 -13.90 -4.95
N ILE A 344 12.21 -14.15 -4.59
CA ILE A 344 12.78 -15.50 -4.45
C ILE A 344 12.22 -16.23 -3.22
N LEU A 345 12.04 -15.52 -2.10
CA LEU A 345 11.62 -16.12 -0.82
C LEU A 345 10.12 -16.08 -0.58
N PHE A 346 9.40 -15.13 -1.19
CA PHE A 346 8.00 -14.85 -0.89
C PHE A 346 7.09 -14.75 -2.15
N GLY A 347 7.62 -14.99 -3.35
CA GLY A 347 6.83 -15.01 -4.59
C GLY A 347 6.29 -13.64 -5.03
N THR A 348 6.80 -12.53 -4.48
CA THR A 348 6.34 -11.17 -4.83
C THR A 348 6.79 -10.78 -6.24
N GLU A 349 5.93 -10.11 -7.00
CA GLU A 349 6.29 -9.58 -8.32
C GLU A 349 7.47 -8.60 -8.26
N LEU A 350 8.37 -8.71 -9.24
CA LEU A 350 9.54 -7.84 -9.36
C LEU A 350 9.24 -6.74 -10.39
N SER A 351 8.95 -5.52 -9.90
CA SER A 351 8.81 -4.35 -10.77
C SER A 351 10.08 -4.14 -11.61
N PHE A 352 9.92 -3.89 -12.90
CA PHE A 352 11.01 -3.71 -13.86
C PHE A 352 12.02 -2.61 -13.44
N LEU A 353 11.55 -1.58 -12.72
CA LEU A 353 12.39 -0.48 -12.23
C LEU A 353 13.32 -0.87 -11.08
N VAL A 354 13.03 -1.95 -10.35
CA VAL A 354 13.86 -2.44 -9.24
C VAL A 354 15.25 -2.87 -9.74
N LEU A 355 15.34 -3.50 -10.91
CA LEU A 355 16.60 -3.98 -11.48
C LEU A 355 17.62 -2.86 -11.77
N PRO A 356 17.33 -1.84 -12.61
CA PRO A 356 18.27 -0.76 -12.86
C PRO A 356 18.52 0.09 -11.61
N GLY A 357 17.49 0.34 -10.79
CA GLY A 357 17.63 1.14 -9.58
C GLY A 357 18.58 0.52 -8.55
N THR A 358 18.48 -0.79 -8.28
CA THR A 358 19.37 -1.48 -7.33
C THR A 358 20.81 -1.58 -7.82
N ILE A 359 21.04 -1.78 -9.13
CA ILE A 359 22.39 -1.72 -9.72
C ILE A 359 23.01 -0.33 -9.49
N VAL A 360 22.24 0.74 -9.71
CA VAL A 360 22.67 2.12 -9.46
C VAL A 360 23.01 2.35 -7.97
N VAL A 361 22.22 1.80 -7.05
CA VAL A 361 22.53 1.81 -5.59
C VAL A 361 23.86 1.12 -5.26
N PHE A 362 24.13 -0.06 -5.83
CA PHE A 362 25.38 -0.78 -5.57
C PHE A 362 26.59 -0.05 -6.15
N ILE A 363 26.50 0.51 -7.36
CA ILE A 363 27.55 1.31 -7.97
C ILE A 363 27.82 2.58 -7.16
N ALA A 364 26.78 3.28 -6.71
CA ALA A 364 26.93 4.47 -5.87
C ALA A 364 27.58 4.15 -4.52
N SER A 365 27.20 3.03 -3.90
CA SER A 365 27.79 2.54 -2.66
C SER A 365 29.27 2.23 -2.82
N TRP A 366 29.66 1.54 -3.90
CA TRP A 366 31.05 1.28 -4.25
C TRP A 366 31.85 2.59 -4.45
N LEU A 367 31.31 3.51 -5.26
CA LEU A 367 31.92 4.80 -5.57
C LEU A 367 32.13 5.69 -4.34
N TYR A 368 31.21 5.67 -3.37
CA TYR A 368 31.38 6.43 -2.12
C TYR A 368 32.53 5.88 -1.26
N MET A 369 32.69 4.56 -1.21
CA MET A 369 33.71 3.90 -0.41
C MET A 369 35.11 4.01 -1.03
N GLU A 370 35.24 3.89 -2.35
CA GLU A 370 36.51 4.17 -3.06
C GLU A 370 36.84 5.67 -3.09
N GLY A 371 35.83 6.54 -3.24
CA GLY A 371 35.99 8.00 -3.27
C GLY A 371 36.27 8.65 -1.91
N ALA A 372 36.46 7.85 -0.86
CA ALA A 372 36.79 8.32 0.49
C ALA A 372 38.18 8.96 0.51
N ALA A 373 38.26 10.22 0.96
CA ALA A 373 39.54 10.90 1.12
C ALA A 373 40.46 10.11 2.05
N PRO A 374 41.78 10.05 1.77
CA PRO A 374 42.75 9.52 2.73
C PRO A 374 42.58 10.25 4.06
N LYS A 375 42.33 9.51 5.14
CA LYS A 375 42.39 10.08 6.50
C LYS A 375 43.86 10.43 6.76
N ASP A 376 44.16 11.69 7.06
CA ASP A 376 45.52 12.17 7.32
C ASP A 376 46.22 11.27 8.37
N THR A 377 47.24 10.53 7.94
CA THR A 377 47.89 9.47 8.73
C THR A 377 48.65 9.98 9.98
N ASN A 378 48.68 11.30 10.18
CA ASN A 378 49.40 11.99 11.25
C ASN A 378 48.53 12.34 12.47
N ALA A 379 47.28 11.87 12.52
CA ALA A 379 46.35 12.11 13.65
C ALA A 379 46.70 11.36 14.96
N SER A 380 47.88 10.75 15.06
CA SER A 380 48.38 9.99 16.22
C SER A 380 49.22 10.82 17.20
N MET A 381 49.51 12.10 16.92
CA MET A 381 50.01 13.03 17.93
C MET A 381 48.85 13.78 18.60
N PRO A 382 48.86 13.97 19.93
CA PRO A 382 47.87 14.79 20.60
C PRO A 382 47.95 16.22 20.04
N LYS A 383 46.84 16.73 19.50
CA LYS A 383 46.75 18.09 18.99
C LYS A 383 47.11 19.06 20.12
N GLN A 384 48.31 19.68 20.04
CA GLN A 384 48.61 20.80 20.93
C GLN A 384 47.59 21.90 20.66
N VAL A 385 46.95 22.35 21.74
CA VAL A 385 45.94 23.40 21.73
C VAL A 385 46.64 24.72 21.41
N ASN A 386 46.61 25.17 20.15
CA ASN A 386 47.01 26.51 19.72
C ASN A 386 46.54 26.89 18.30
N GLU A 387 45.36 26.45 17.89
CA GLU A 387 44.70 26.95 16.68
C GLU A 387 43.20 27.14 16.97
N PRO A 388 42.59 28.30 16.65
CA PRO A 388 41.20 28.58 16.98
C PRO A 388 40.25 27.85 16.01
N THR A 389 40.17 26.52 16.13
CA THR A 389 39.12 25.73 15.47
C THR A 389 37.76 26.30 15.83
N HIS A 390 37.06 26.80 14.80
CA HIS A 390 35.71 27.34 14.90
C HIS A 390 34.83 26.34 15.68
N PRO A 391 34.26 26.71 16.85
CA PRO A 391 33.61 25.71 17.69
C PRO A 391 32.40 25.12 16.96
N SER A 392 32.38 23.79 16.81
CA SER A 392 31.24 23.02 16.29
C SER A 392 29.93 23.52 16.90
N ILE A 393 28.86 23.52 16.11
CA ILE A 393 27.53 23.94 16.58
C ILE A 393 27.14 23.12 17.84
N PHE A 394 27.46 21.83 17.88
CA PHE A 394 27.24 20.99 19.06
C PHE A 394 28.09 21.41 20.27
N SER A 395 29.33 21.89 20.10
CA SER A 395 30.15 22.36 21.22
C SER A 395 29.71 23.72 21.77
N LYS A 396 29.11 24.58 20.92
CA LYS A 396 28.43 25.81 21.38
C LYS A 396 27.12 25.48 22.11
N MET A 397 26.32 24.56 21.56
CA MET A 397 25.05 24.15 22.15
C MET A 397 25.25 23.40 23.48
N SER A 398 26.30 22.57 23.60
CA SER A 398 26.66 21.92 24.86
C SER A 398 27.21 22.91 25.89
N ALA A 399 27.94 23.96 25.48
CA ALA A 399 28.40 25.01 26.38
C ALA A 399 27.26 25.75 27.08
N VAL A 400 26.16 26.05 26.37
CA VAL A 400 24.95 26.64 26.96
C VAL A 400 24.15 25.61 27.77
N SER A 401 24.05 24.37 27.28
CA SER A 401 23.32 23.28 27.95
C SER A 401 23.93 22.91 29.31
N ARG A 402 25.26 22.93 29.46
CA ARG A 402 25.98 22.55 30.70
C ARG A 402 25.46 23.17 31.98
N LEU A 403 25.07 24.46 31.96
CA LEU A 403 24.61 25.16 33.18
C LEU A 403 23.18 24.76 33.59
N HIS A 404 22.36 24.29 32.65
CA HIS A 404 20.94 24.01 32.83
C HIS A 404 20.55 22.56 32.49
N GLN A 405 21.53 21.68 32.29
CA GLN A 405 21.38 20.37 31.65
C GLN A 405 20.27 19.48 32.24
N ARG A 406 20.10 19.49 33.58
CA ARG A 406 19.00 18.78 34.26
C ARG A 406 17.62 19.39 33.97
N ARG A 407 17.51 20.72 33.91
CA ARG A 407 16.27 21.43 33.56
C ARG A 407 15.94 21.25 32.08
N VAL A 408 16.94 21.37 31.21
CA VAL A 408 16.81 21.13 29.76
C VAL A 408 16.35 19.69 29.49
N LEU A 409 16.97 18.68 30.11
CA LEU A 409 16.53 17.30 29.97
C LEU A 409 15.10 17.10 30.52
N GLY A 410 14.76 17.65 31.69
CA GLY A 410 13.42 17.55 32.25
C GLY A 410 12.33 18.17 31.35
N ILE A 411 12.60 19.36 30.80
CA ILE A 411 11.70 20.05 29.86
C ILE A 411 11.60 19.28 28.54
N ALA A 412 12.72 18.77 28.01
CA ALA A 412 12.74 17.97 26.78
C ALA A 412 11.99 16.64 26.96
N SER A 413 12.17 15.94 28.09
CA SER A 413 11.42 14.72 28.41
C SER A 413 9.93 15.00 28.54
N PHE A 414 9.54 16.07 29.25
CA PHE A 414 8.14 16.47 29.35
C PHE A 414 7.56 16.81 27.96
N PHE A 415 8.26 17.58 27.14
CA PHE A 415 7.85 17.92 25.78
C PHE A 415 7.73 16.69 24.89
N THR A 416 8.69 15.77 24.91
CA THR A 416 8.61 14.50 24.14
C THR A 416 7.44 13.64 24.61
N VAL A 417 7.21 13.50 25.92
CA VAL A 417 6.05 12.74 26.43
C VAL A 417 4.73 13.41 26.04
N VAL A 418 4.61 14.74 26.17
CA VAL A 418 3.40 15.48 25.76
C VAL A 418 3.17 15.40 24.25
N VAL A 419 4.21 15.59 23.43
CA VAL A 419 4.10 15.49 21.97
C VAL A 419 3.73 14.08 21.56
N VAL A 420 4.36 13.04 22.11
CA VAL A 420 4.01 11.67 21.73
C VAL A 420 2.63 11.28 22.25
N ALA A 421 2.27 11.62 23.50
CA ALA A 421 0.91 11.41 24.00
C ALA A 421 -0.13 12.12 23.10
N PHE A 422 0.11 13.38 22.72
CA PHE A 422 -0.73 14.10 21.77
C PHE A 422 -0.78 13.42 20.39
N LEU A 423 0.36 12.97 19.84
CA LEU A 423 0.39 12.27 18.55
C LEU A 423 -0.36 10.93 18.59
N THR A 424 -0.26 10.18 19.69
CA THR A 424 -0.97 8.92 19.94
C THR A 424 -2.48 9.14 20.13
N MET A 425 -2.87 10.14 20.92
CA MET A 425 -4.27 10.55 21.11
C MET A 425 -4.85 11.25 19.88
N SER A 426 -4.02 11.84 19.02
CA SER A 426 -4.48 12.43 17.78
C SER A 426 -4.95 11.34 16.82
N ASN A 427 -6.26 11.29 16.62
CA ASN A 427 -6.85 10.73 15.41
C ASN A 427 -6.60 11.68 14.22
N SER A 428 -5.32 11.96 13.98
CA SER A 428 -4.82 12.42 12.68
C SER A 428 -5.08 11.28 11.69
N ARG A 429 -6.29 11.22 11.12
CA ARG A 429 -6.56 10.38 9.94
C ARG A 429 -5.74 10.92 8.76
N MET A 430 -5.56 10.10 7.72
CA MET A 430 -5.05 10.61 6.44
C MET A 430 -5.91 11.82 6.04
N PRO A 431 -5.32 12.90 5.50
CA PRO A 431 -6.11 14.05 5.07
C PRO A 431 -7.18 13.57 4.08
N ASP A 432 -8.45 13.64 4.47
CA ASP A 432 -9.57 13.32 3.57
C ASP A 432 -9.37 14.07 2.26
N ARG A 433 -9.48 13.36 1.13
CA ARG A 433 -9.22 13.87 -0.23
C ARG A 433 -9.98 15.19 -0.49
N ALA A 434 -9.33 16.31 -0.19
CA ALA A 434 -9.77 17.69 -0.36
C ALA A 434 -11.29 17.94 -0.15
N LYS A 435 -11.65 18.28 1.10
CA LYS A 435 -13.01 18.63 1.55
C LYS A 435 -13.77 19.58 0.61
N GLY A 436 -14.93 19.11 0.14
CA GLY A 436 -16.16 19.91 0.16
C GLY A 436 -16.89 19.67 1.48
N LYS A 437 -17.70 20.62 1.96
CA LYS A 437 -18.50 20.51 3.21
C LYS A 437 -19.75 19.64 2.93
N THR A 438 -20.41 18.95 3.87
CA THR A 438 -20.79 19.31 5.27
C THR A 438 -20.90 18.11 6.24
N ALA A 439 -20.82 18.42 7.55
CA ALA A 439 -21.05 17.66 8.80
C ALA A 439 -21.73 16.26 8.80
N GLY A 440 -21.41 15.34 9.74
CA GLY A 440 -20.46 15.41 10.88
C GLY A 440 -20.45 14.16 11.80
N SER A 441 -19.51 14.11 12.76
CA SER A 441 -19.43 13.23 13.99
C SER A 441 -19.88 11.75 13.94
N GLN A 442 -19.15 10.73 14.43
CA GLN A 442 -18.13 10.68 15.51
C GLN A 442 -17.15 9.45 15.33
N PRO A 443 -16.43 8.88 16.34
CA PRO A 443 -15.24 8.05 16.08
C PRO A 443 -15.46 6.53 16.14
N ALA A 444 -14.68 5.77 15.37
CA ALA A 444 -14.58 4.31 15.49
C ALA A 444 -13.11 3.86 15.44
N ILE A 445 -12.55 3.52 16.62
CA ILE A 445 -11.63 2.39 16.86
C ILE A 445 -11.90 1.91 18.29
N ASP A 446 -13.04 1.25 18.48
CA ASP A 446 -13.37 0.33 19.59
C ASP A 446 -14.44 -0.69 19.13
N GLU A 447 -15.21 -0.38 18.08
CA GLU A 447 -16.28 -1.23 17.49
C GLU A 447 -15.78 -2.36 16.55
N ALA A 448 -14.57 -2.89 16.73
CA ALA A 448 -14.13 -4.06 15.95
C ALA A 448 -14.89 -5.36 16.34
N ALA A 449 -15.69 -5.31 17.40
CA ALA A 449 -16.62 -6.37 17.81
C ALA A 449 -18.02 -6.24 17.16
N ASP A 450 -18.42 -5.03 16.75
CA ASP A 450 -19.80 -4.70 16.32
C ASP A 450 -19.88 -4.28 14.85
N LEU A 451 -18.78 -4.38 14.08
CA LEU A 451 -18.79 -4.14 12.64
C LEU A 451 -19.61 -5.21 11.92
N VAL A 452 -20.85 -4.84 11.63
CA VAL A 452 -21.79 -5.55 10.75
C VAL A 452 -21.34 -5.47 9.30
N LEU A 453 -21.50 -6.55 8.53
CA LEU A 453 -21.32 -6.52 7.08
C LEU A 453 -22.49 -5.77 6.42
N GLU A 454 -22.20 -4.62 5.82
CA GLU A 454 -23.14 -3.83 5.03
C GLU A 454 -22.81 -3.91 3.54
N SER A 455 -23.83 -3.77 2.68
CA SER A 455 -23.63 -3.67 1.24
C SER A 455 -23.02 -2.31 0.86
N PRO A 456 -22.06 -2.26 -0.09
CA PRO A 456 -21.56 -0.98 -0.63
C PRO A 456 -22.66 -0.14 -1.29
N PHE A 457 -23.76 -0.76 -1.73
CA PHE A 457 -24.86 -0.11 -2.41
C PHE A 457 -26.04 0.25 -1.49
N LYS A 458 -25.90 0.14 -0.16
CA LYS A 458 -27.00 0.40 0.80
C LYS A 458 -27.67 1.78 0.66
N ASN A 459 -26.94 2.78 0.18
CA ASN A 459 -27.42 4.15 -0.08
C ASN A 459 -27.59 4.42 -1.60
N THR A 460 -27.67 3.39 -2.44
CA THR A 460 -27.71 3.52 -3.91
C THR A 460 -29.04 2.99 -4.44
N LEU A 461 -29.67 3.72 -5.37
CA LEU A 461 -30.80 3.21 -6.15
C LEU A 461 -30.26 2.35 -7.29
N ALA A 462 -30.68 1.09 -7.40
CA ALA A 462 -30.46 0.29 -8.59
C ALA A 462 -31.58 0.52 -9.60
N MET A 463 -31.26 0.90 -10.84
CA MET A 463 -32.22 1.02 -11.93
C MET A 463 -31.98 -0.06 -12.97
N VAL A 464 -32.93 -1.00 -13.04
CA VAL A 464 -32.88 -2.16 -13.93
C VAL A 464 -33.74 -1.91 -15.15
N ARG A 465 -33.15 -1.99 -16.34
CA ARG A 465 -33.85 -1.81 -17.62
C ARG A 465 -34.19 -3.13 -18.30
N TRP A 466 -35.43 -3.23 -18.77
CA TRP A 466 -35.87 -4.23 -19.74
C TRP A 466 -36.43 -3.57 -21.00
N ASN A 467 -36.08 -4.11 -22.17
CA ASN A 467 -36.60 -3.65 -23.46
C ASN A 467 -37.88 -4.37 -23.94
N SER A 468 -38.41 -5.33 -23.17
CA SER A 468 -39.64 -6.08 -23.47
C SER A 468 -40.38 -6.47 -22.17
N ASP A 469 -41.69 -6.74 -22.27
CA ASP A 469 -42.55 -7.07 -21.12
C ASP A 469 -42.35 -8.54 -20.69
N HIS A 470 -41.76 -8.76 -19.52
CA HIS A 470 -41.42 -10.08 -18.96
C HIS A 470 -41.52 -10.10 -17.42
N PRO A 471 -42.71 -9.88 -16.86
CA PRO A 471 -42.90 -9.82 -15.40
C PRO A 471 -42.53 -11.13 -14.71
N GLU A 472 -42.47 -12.26 -15.43
CA GLU A 472 -42.16 -13.59 -14.90
C GLU A 472 -40.76 -13.73 -14.29
N ARG A 473 -39.77 -12.89 -14.66
CA ARG A 473 -38.41 -12.94 -14.07
C ARG A 473 -38.16 -11.91 -12.98
N MET A 474 -39.12 -11.05 -12.66
CA MET A 474 -39.00 -10.10 -11.54
C MET A 474 -38.62 -10.76 -10.19
N PRO A 475 -39.10 -11.96 -9.82
CA PRO A 475 -38.70 -12.63 -8.58
C PRO A 475 -37.20 -12.95 -8.48
N LEU A 476 -36.50 -13.09 -9.60
CA LEU A 476 -35.04 -13.27 -9.61
C LEU A 476 -34.35 -11.94 -9.30
N LEU A 477 -34.70 -10.86 -10.01
CA LEU A 477 -34.10 -9.54 -9.82
C LEU A 477 -34.39 -8.95 -8.43
N GLN A 478 -35.50 -9.33 -7.79
CA GLN A 478 -35.81 -8.96 -6.40
C GLN A 478 -34.78 -9.47 -5.37
N GLN A 479 -33.96 -10.47 -5.71
CA GLN A 479 -32.85 -10.92 -4.85
C GLN A 479 -31.73 -9.88 -4.70
N TYR A 480 -31.70 -8.83 -5.52
CA TYR A 480 -30.81 -7.68 -5.34
C TYR A 480 -31.30 -6.69 -4.26
N ALA A 481 -32.57 -6.74 -3.85
CA ALA A 481 -33.16 -5.76 -2.93
C ALA A 481 -32.41 -5.60 -1.59
N PRO A 482 -31.85 -6.66 -0.96
CA PRO A 482 -31.06 -6.51 0.28
C PRO A 482 -29.77 -5.71 0.12
N PHE A 483 -29.26 -5.53 -1.10
CA PHE A 483 -27.99 -4.86 -1.36
C PHE A 483 -28.13 -3.38 -1.67
N PHE A 484 -29.28 -2.94 -2.16
CA PHE A 484 -29.54 -1.57 -2.61
C PHE A 484 -30.47 -0.83 -1.66
N HIS A 485 -30.53 0.51 -1.74
CA HIS A 485 -31.54 1.30 -1.02
C HIS A 485 -32.95 0.96 -1.53
N ASP A 486 -33.10 0.92 -2.85
CA ASP A 486 -34.32 0.64 -3.58
C ASP A 486 -33.97 -0.01 -4.94
N LEU A 487 -34.95 -0.70 -5.53
CA LEU A 487 -34.88 -1.17 -6.92
C LEU A 487 -35.92 -0.43 -7.77
N HIS A 488 -35.48 0.09 -8.91
CA HIS A 488 -36.31 0.73 -9.93
C HIS A 488 -36.39 -0.14 -11.18
N PHE A 489 -37.57 -0.62 -11.56
CA PHE A 489 -37.78 -1.46 -12.74
C PHE A 489 -38.37 -0.68 -13.93
N SER A 490 -37.53 -0.31 -14.90
CA SER A 490 -37.98 0.33 -16.15
C SER A 490 -38.31 -0.73 -17.20
N MET A 491 -39.60 -0.96 -17.48
CA MET A 491 -40.07 -2.01 -18.39
C MET A 491 -41.30 -1.54 -19.19
N PRO A 492 -41.24 -1.48 -20.54
CA PRO A 492 -42.37 -1.11 -21.38
C PRO A 492 -43.62 -1.97 -21.10
N GLY A 493 -44.78 -1.33 -20.95
CA GLY A 493 -46.06 -2.02 -20.71
C GLY A 493 -46.35 -2.46 -19.27
N TYR A 494 -45.39 -2.33 -18.36
CA TYR A 494 -45.52 -2.76 -16.96
C TYR A 494 -46.64 -2.02 -16.20
N VAL A 495 -46.73 -0.70 -16.35
CA VAL A 495 -47.76 0.16 -15.75
C VAL A 495 -48.94 0.31 -16.72
N LYS A 496 -50.12 -0.09 -16.27
CA LYS A 496 -51.38 0.01 -17.04
C LYS A 496 -52.16 1.25 -16.61
N GLY A 497 -51.86 2.42 -17.20
CA GLY A 497 -52.54 3.68 -16.87
C GLY A 497 -51.87 4.91 -17.48
N ASP A 498 -52.27 6.08 -16.99
CA ASP A 498 -51.68 7.37 -17.37
C ASP A 498 -50.20 7.45 -16.95
N VAL A 499 -49.37 8.02 -17.83
CA VAL A 499 -47.90 7.86 -17.79
C VAL A 499 -47.17 9.08 -17.17
N GLU A 500 -47.91 10.03 -16.57
CA GLU A 500 -47.30 11.12 -15.79
C GLU A 500 -46.78 10.59 -14.46
N PHE A 501 -45.47 10.32 -14.41
CA PHE A 501 -44.91 9.44 -13.41
C PHE A 501 -43.91 10.12 -12.45
N HIS A 502 -44.22 10.05 -11.15
CA HIS A 502 -43.41 10.56 -10.03
C HIS A 502 -43.23 9.45 -8.96
N ASN A 503 -42.71 8.29 -9.34
CA ASN A 503 -42.46 7.19 -8.40
C ASN A 503 -41.05 6.61 -8.61
N LEU A 504 -40.48 6.04 -7.54
CA LEU A 504 -39.07 5.67 -7.46
C LEU A 504 -38.82 4.19 -7.81
N THR A 505 -39.86 3.35 -7.95
CA THR A 505 -39.74 1.88 -7.94
C THR A 505 -39.93 1.17 -9.27
N HIS A 506 -40.51 1.82 -10.29
CA HIS A 506 -40.75 1.21 -11.61
C HIS A 506 -41.06 2.28 -12.65
N ASP A 507 -41.02 1.97 -13.95
CA ASP A 507 -41.64 2.81 -14.99
C ASP A 507 -42.03 1.98 -16.23
N SER A 508 -42.63 2.63 -17.23
CA SER A 508 -42.91 2.03 -18.53
C SER A 508 -42.39 2.86 -19.70
N PHE A 509 -41.17 3.36 -19.56
CA PHE A 509 -40.51 4.14 -20.60
C PHE A 509 -40.32 3.30 -21.88
N PRO A 510 -40.85 3.71 -23.04
CA PRO A 510 -40.89 2.84 -24.22
C PRO A 510 -39.53 2.73 -24.92
N SER A 511 -38.72 3.78 -24.91
CA SER A 511 -37.55 3.89 -25.80
C SER A 511 -36.25 3.42 -25.15
N ALA A 512 -35.71 2.28 -25.59
CA ALA A 512 -34.41 1.80 -25.14
C ALA A 512 -33.26 2.75 -25.50
N GLU A 513 -33.27 3.27 -26.74
CA GLU A 513 -32.18 4.06 -27.33
C GLU A 513 -31.84 5.36 -26.59
N VAL A 514 -32.80 5.91 -25.83
CA VAL A 514 -32.69 7.17 -25.08
C VAL A 514 -33.04 6.99 -23.59
N ILE A 515 -32.84 5.79 -23.04
CA ILE A 515 -33.17 5.43 -21.65
C ILE A 515 -32.55 6.38 -20.60
N TYR A 516 -31.41 7.01 -20.90
CA TYR A 516 -30.76 8.02 -20.06
C TYR A 516 -31.68 9.22 -19.73
N THR A 517 -32.64 9.55 -20.60
CA THR A 517 -33.65 10.60 -20.33
C THR A 517 -34.64 10.23 -19.23
N GLN A 518 -34.90 8.94 -19.04
CA GLN A 518 -35.72 8.43 -17.94
C GLN A 518 -34.89 8.30 -16.65
N ILE A 519 -33.64 7.86 -16.77
CA ILE A 519 -32.68 7.85 -15.65
C ILE A 519 -32.52 9.27 -15.07
N ALA A 520 -32.42 10.30 -15.93
CA ALA A 520 -32.40 11.70 -15.51
C ALA A 520 -33.67 12.13 -14.76
N LYS A 521 -34.87 11.70 -15.16
CA LYS A 521 -36.11 11.97 -14.40
C LYS A 521 -36.09 11.33 -13.02
N THR A 522 -35.58 10.09 -12.92
CA THR A 522 -35.41 9.41 -11.63
C THR A 522 -34.38 10.12 -10.74
N MET A 523 -33.26 10.59 -11.30
CA MET A 523 -32.30 11.45 -10.59
C MET A 523 -32.93 12.77 -10.12
N GLN A 524 -33.76 13.40 -10.94
CA GLN A 524 -34.47 14.63 -10.58
C GLN A 524 -35.44 14.38 -9.41
N LEU A 525 -36.20 13.28 -9.43
CA LEU A 525 -37.08 12.87 -8.33
C LEU A 525 -36.32 12.66 -7.01
N ILE A 526 -35.08 12.15 -7.07
CA ILE A 526 -34.20 12.01 -5.90
C ILE A 526 -33.70 13.37 -5.38
N LEU A 527 -33.45 14.33 -6.27
CA LEU A 527 -33.03 15.70 -5.88
C LEU A 527 -34.18 16.52 -5.30
N ASP A 528 -35.40 16.36 -5.80
CA ASP A 528 -36.61 17.07 -5.35
C ASP A 528 -37.23 16.47 -4.08
N ALA A 529 -36.73 15.30 -3.62
CA ALA A 529 -37.19 14.65 -2.40
C ALA A 529 -36.99 15.54 -1.15
N PRO A 530 -38.00 15.62 -0.24
CA PRO A 530 -37.87 16.40 0.99
C PRO A 530 -36.66 15.99 1.83
N ALA A 531 -35.91 16.95 2.35
CA ALA A 531 -34.74 16.69 3.18
C ALA A 531 -35.12 15.90 4.45
N GLY A 532 -34.48 14.74 4.65
CA GLY A 532 -34.79 13.80 5.75
C GLY A 532 -35.87 12.77 5.42
N SER A 533 -36.25 12.63 4.14
CA SER A 533 -36.99 11.46 3.64
C SER A 533 -36.01 10.36 3.21
N ALA A 534 -36.43 9.08 3.22
CA ALA A 534 -35.59 7.96 2.75
C ALA A 534 -35.06 8.19 1.33
N THR A 535 -35.88 8.69 0.41
CA THR A 535 -35.43 9.06 -0.96
C THR A 535 -34.33 10.14 -0.97
N SER A 536 -34.27 11.01 0.05
CA SER A 536 -33.18 11.99 0.17
C SER A 536 -31.86 11.38 0.68
N GLU A 537 -31.86 10.15 1.20
CA GLU A 537 -30.67 9.40 1.66
C GLU A 537 -29.92 8.71 0.51
N ILE A 538 -30.51 8.66 -0.70
CA ILE A 538 -29.87 8.06 -1.89
C ILE A 538 -28.67 8.89 -2.34
N GLU A 539 -27.47 8.31 -2.26
CA GLU A 539 -26.17 8.93 -2.57
C GLU A 539 -25.68 8.65 -4.01
N GLY A 540 -26.37 7.79 -4.77
CA GLY A 540 -26.06 7.50 -6.17
C GLY A 540 -27.10 6.62 -6.86
N LEU A 541 -26.95 6.48 -8.18
CA LEU A 541 -27.78 5.62 -9.03
C LEU A 541 -26.87 4.66 -9.80
N PHE A 542 -27.13 3.36 -9.66
CA PHE A 542 -26.47 2.29 -10.39
C PHE A 542 -27.43 1.77 -11.46
N TYR A 543 -27.12 1.98 -12.73
CA TYR A 543 -27.92 1.48 -13.85
C TYR A 543 -27.37 0.14 -14.34
N TYR A 544 -28.26 -0.81 -14.63
CA TYR A 544 -27.92 -1.99 -15.42
C TYR A 544 -29.07 -2.54 -16.26
N HIS A 545 -28.75 -3.24 -17.34
CA HIS A 545 -29.71 -3.96 -18.18
C HIS A 545 -30.04 -5.35 -17.58
N PHE A 546 -31.23 -5.89 -17.83
CA PHE A 546 -31.74 -7.08 -17.12
C PHE A 546 -30.93 -8.38 -17.35
N ASP A 547 -30.24 -8.51 -18.48
CA ASP A 547 -29.35 -9.63 -18.82
C ASP A 547 -27.89 -9.34 -18.46
N ALA A 548 -27.61 -8.20 -17.81
CA ALA A 548 -26.42 -8.03 -17.02
C ALA A 548 -26.56 -8.68 -15.63
N TRP A 549 -25.45 -9.12 -15.07
CA TRP A 549 -25.34 -9.54 -13.68
C TRP A 549 -24.26 -8.74 -12.96
N ILE A 550 -24.40 -8.59 -11.64
CA ILE A 550 -23.41 -7.91 -10.78
C ILE A 550 -23.20 -8.72 -9.48
N ASP A 551 -22.01 -8.68 -8.93
CA ASP A 551 -21.69 -9.19 -7.59
C ASP A 551 -21.61 -7.98 -6.64
N PRO A 552 -22.63 -7.68 -5.82
CA PRO A 552 -22.67 -6.46 -5.03
C PRO A 552 -21.48 -6.30 -4.07
N LEU A 553 -21.09 -7.38 -3.40
CA LEU A 553 -20.01 -7.32 -2.40
C LEU A 553 -18.62 -7.18 -3.03
N ALA A 554 -18.44 -7.57 -4.30
CA ALA A 554 -17.21 -7.29 -5.05
C ALA A 554 -16.90 -5.78 -5.20
N TYR A 555 -17.90 -4.90 -5.00
CA TYR A 555 -17.71 -3.45 -5.03
C TYR A 555 -17.35 -2.82 -3.67
N ALA A 556 -17.18 -3.60 -2.59
CA ALA A 556 -16.92 -3.09 -1.24
C ALA A 556 -15.64 -2.22 -1.09
N GLY A 557 -14.68 -2.33 -2.01
CA GLY A 557 -13.48 -1.48 -2.07
C GLY A 557 -13.56 -0.30 -3.06
N SER A 558 -14.68 -0.13 -3.76
CA SER A 558 -14.81 0.83 -4.86
C SER A 558 -15.06 2.26 -4.36
N ASN A 559 -14.71 3.25 -5.18
CA ASN A 559 -14.83 4.65 -4.82
C ASN A 559 -16.21 5.19 -5.20
N MET A 560 -17.18 5.08 -4.29
CA MET A 560 -18.59 5.53 -4.47
C MET A 560 -18.74 7.03 -4.82
N HIS A 561 -17.67 7.82 -4.75
CA HIS A 561 -17.69 9.23 -5.10
C HIS A 561 -17.38 9.48 -6.58
N ASN A 562 -16.80 8.53 -7.32
CA ASN A 562 -16.53 8.67 -8.75
C ASN A 562 -17.67 8.05 -9.57
N ILE A 563 -17.78 8.49 -10.83
CA ILE A 563 -18.59 7.78 -11.84
C ILE A 563 -17.88 6.45 -12.12
N TRP A 564 -18.60 5.36 -12.30
CA TRP A 564 -17.99 4.10 -12.74
C TRP A 564 -18.51 3.71 -14.11
N PHE A 565 -17.61 3.26 -14.98
CA PHE A 565 -17.95 2.84 -16.33
C PHE A 565 -17.12 1.61 -16.75
N PRO A 566 -17.71 0.57 -17.35
CA PRO A 566 -16.99 -0.64 -17.74
C PRO A 566 -16.04 -0.39 -18.92
N ASP A 567 -14.89 -1.06 -18.89
CA ASP A 567 -13.85 -0.99 -19.93
C ASP A 567 -13.64 -2.40 -20.49
N ILE A 568 -14.46 -2.79 -21.48
CA ILE A 568 -14.48 -4.17 -22.01
C ILE A 568 -13.09 -4.57 -22.54
N VAL A 569 -12.61 -5.72 -22.07
CA VAL A 569 -11.34 -6.34 -22.50
C VAL A 569 -11.54 -7.32 -23.67
N ASP A 570 -12.73 -7.91 -23.82
CA ASP A 570 -13.05 -8.88 -24.88
C ASP A 570 -13.30 -8.21 -26.24
N GLN A 571 -12.20 -7.93 -26.96
CA GLN A 571 -12.20 -7.46 -28.34
C GLN A 571 -12.16 -8.62 -29.37
N ALA A 572 -12.89 -9.73 -29.15
CA ALA A 572 -12.91 -10.87 -30.07
C ALA A 572 -13.14 -10.46 -31.54
N PRO A 573 -12.12 -10.52 -32.43
CA PRO A 573 -12.29 -10.18 -33.84
C PRO A 573 -12.96 -11.36 -34.58
N PRO A 574 -13.74 -11.13 -35.65
CA PRO A 574 -13.83 -9.86 -36.39
C PRO A 574 -15.20 -9.15 -36.30
N ASN A 575 -16.17 -9.63 -35.52
CA ASN A 575 -17.51 -9.02 -35.43
C ASN A 575 -18.17 -9.28 -34.07
N GLY A 576 -18.53 -8.23 -33.32
CA GLY A 576 -19.52 -8.31 -32.22
C GLY A 576 -19.09 -7.89 -30.81
N GLY A 577 -17.83 -7.52 -30.59
CA GLY A 577 -17.43 -6.87 -29.32
C GLY A 577 -18.22 -5.58 -29.10
N GLY A 578 -18.65 -5.34 -27.85
CA GLY A 578 -19.27 -4.07 -27.44
C GLY A 578 -18.22 -2.95 -27.39
N PRO A 579 -18.62 -1.68 -27.49
CA PRO A 579 -17.67 -0.59 -27.54
C PRO A 579 -16.93 -0.39 -26.21
N ARG A 580 -15.60 -0.32 -26.29
CA ARG A 580 -14.75 0.17 -25.21
C ARG A 580 -15.02 1.67 -25.00
N PHE A 581 -14.90 2.18 -23.76
CA PHE A 581 -14.95 3.62 -23.52
C PHE A 581 -13.79 4.33 -24.23
N GLU A 582 -14.08 4.98 -25.36
CA GLU A 582 -13.10 5.71 -26.18
C GLU A 582 -13.72 6.96 -26.79
N CYS A 583 -12.99 8.08 -26.72
CA CYS A 583 -13.36 9.36 -27.33
C CYS A 583 -12.53 9.61 -28.60
N MET A 584 -13.19 10.09 -29.66
CA MET A 584 -12.61 10.19 -30.99
C MET A 584 -13.22 11.35 -31.80
N THR A 585 -12.47 11.74 -32.85
CA THR A 585 -12.85 12.80 -33.81
C THR A 585 -12.86 12.28 -35.26
N ASP A 586 -12.61 11.00 -35.48
CA ASP A 586 -12.64 10.33 -36.79
C ASP A 586 -13.18 8.91 -36.60
N PRO A 587 -14.32 8.53 -37.24
CA PRO A 587 -14.91 7.20 -37.08
C PRO A 587 -14.00 6.07 -37.60
N LYS A 588 -12.94 6.36 -38.36
CA LYS A 588 -11.96 5.34 -38.80
C LYS A 588 -11.12 4.74 -37.66
N ARG A 589 -11.17 5.31 -36.45
CA ARG A 589 -10.39 4.80 -35.31
C ARG A 589 -10.94 3.51 -34.71
N TYR A 590 -12.24 3.26 -34.86
CA TYR A 590 -12.94 2.11 -34.29
C TYR A 590 -14.02 1.65 -35.27
N ASP A 591 -14.11 0.36 -35.59
CA ASP A 591 -15.14 -0.14 -36.52
C ASP A 591 -16.42 -0.49 -35.75
N TRP A 592 -17.52 0.21 -36.05
CA TRP A 592 -18.80 0.05 -35.35
C TRP A 592 -19.99 0.38 -36.23
N TRP A 593 -21.04 -0.44 -36.11
CA TRP A 593 -22.24 -0.39 -36.96
C TRP A 593 -22.97 0.97 -36.89
N GLY A 594 -22.98 1.62 -35.72
CA GLY A 594 -23.68 2.90 -35.51
C GLY A 594 -23.04 4.10 -36.23
N TRP A 595 -21.84 3.95 -36.82
CA TRP A 595 -21.29 4.95 -37.73
C TRP A 595 -22.10 5.06 -39.03
N GLY A 596 -22.61 3.93 -39.54
CA GLY A 596 -23.54 3.92 -40.67
C GLY A 596 -24.85 4.66 -40.39
N GLN A 597 -25.30 4.61 -39.13
CA GLN A 597 -26.48 5.33 -38.63
C GLN A 597 -26.21 6.79 -38.23
N LYS A 598 -24.96 7.26 -38.36
CA LYS A 598 -24.54 8.65 -38.06
C LYS A 598 -24.80 9.12 -36.62
N PHE A 599 -24.85 8.21 -35.63
CA PHE A 599 -25.10 8.59 -34.23
C PHE A 599 -24.07 9.61 -33.69
N HIS A 600 -22.82 9.56 -34.17
CA HIS A 600 -21.78 10.55 -33.86
C HIS A 600 -22.15 11.98 -34.29
N HIS A 601 -22.82 12.17 -35.43
CA HIS A 601 -23.27 13.51 -35.85
C HIS A 601 -24.31 14.11 -34.90
N ALA A 602 -25.24 13.28 -34.39
CA ALA A 602 -26.23 13.72 -33.40
C ALA A 602 -25.55 14.09 -32.07
N SER A 603 -24.55 13.30 -31.66
CA SER A 603 -23.72 13.61 -30.47
C SER A 603 -22.96 14.94 -30.62
N MET A 604 -22.27 15.16 -31.75
CA MET A 604 -21.58 16.42 -32.04
C MET A 604 -22.54 17.63 -32.06
N ALA A 605 -23.75 17.47 -32.62
CA ALA A 605 -24.77 18.52 -32.62
C ALA A 605 -25.25 18.86 -31.20
N ALA A 606 -25.44 17.84 -30.35
CA ALA A 606 -25.75 18.03 -28.93
C ALA A 606 -24.59 18.74 -28.20
N SER A 607 -23.35 18.28 -28.35
CA SER A 607 -22.16 18.90 -27.76
C SER A 607 -21.97 20.37 -28.21
N ALA A 608 -22.22 20.69 -29.47
CA ALA A 608 -22.17 22.07 -29.97
C ALA A 608 -23.27 22.97 -29.37
N VAL A 609 -24.40 22.40 -28.96
CA VAL A 609 -25.42 23.13 -28.19
C VAL A 609 -24.98 23.32 -26.73
N VAL A 610 -24.35 22.32 -26.09
CA VAL A 610 -23.79 22.47 -24.73
C VAL A 610 -22.72 23.57 -24.69
N ASP A 611 -21.79 23.58 -25.66
CA ASP A 611 -20.74 24.60 -25.83
C ASP A 611 -21.29 26.02 -26.04
N HIS A 612 -22.53 26.15 -26.53
CA HIS A 612 -23.19 27.45 -26.72
C HIS A 612 -23.92 27.97 -25.49
N PHE A 613 -24.22 27.13 -24.49
CA PHE A 613 -24.73 27.60 -23.21
C PHE A 613 -23.56 28.17 -22.39
N ASP A 614 -23.71 29.42 -21.91
CA ASP A 614 -22.73 30.11 -21.03
C ASP A 614 -22.73 29.49 -19.63
N MET A 615 -22.22 28.26 -19.55
CA MET A 615 -22.13 27.43 -18.37
C MET A 615 -20.70 26.89 -18.24
N ASP A 616 -20.29 26.60 -17.01
CA ASP A 616 -18.94 26.15 -16.65
C ASP A 616 -18.73 24.68 -17.05
N TYR A 617 -18.79 24.39 -18.35
CA TYR A 617 -18.48 23.10 -18.98
C TYR A 617 -17.34 23.26 -19.98
N ASN A 618 -16.41 22.30 -19.97
CA ASN A 618 -15.33 22.18 -20.94
C ASN A 618 -15.75 21.16 -22.01
N VAL A 619 -16.13 21.64 -23.19
CA VAL A 619 -16.69 20.81 -24.28
C VAL A 619 -15.82 20.93 -25.53
N ASN A 620 -15.62 19.81 -26.23
CA ASN A 620 -15.09 19.79 -27.59
C ASN A 620 -16.20 19.37 -28.56
N PRO A 621 -16.80 20.28 -29.34
CA PRO A 621 -17.95 19.96 -30.20
C PRO A 621 -17.61 19.04 -31.39
N TYR A 622 -16.32 18.78 -31.62
CA TYR A 622 -15.84 17.88 -32.68
C TYR A 622 -15.47 16.48 -32.17
N GLU A 623 -15.58 16.24 -30.87
CA GLU A 623 -15.29 14.96 -30.23
C GLU A 623 -16.59 14.30 -29.75
N TRP A 624 -16.65 12.98 -29.92
CA TRP A 624 -17.70 12.14 -29.34
C TRP A 624 -17.04 10.93 -28.70
N CYS A 625 -17.71 10.37 -27.70
CA CYS A 625 -17.28 9.13 -27.06
C CYS A 625 -18.26 8.01 -27.36
N ILE A 626 -17.73 6.80 -27.41
CA ILE A 626 -18.48 5.56 -27.50
C ILE A 626 -18.12 4.69 -26.28
N GLY A 627 -19.01 3.81 -25.84
CA GLY A 627 -18.78 2.93 -24.71
C GLY A 627 -20.01 2.13 -24.34
N TRP A 628 -19.78 0.92 -23.81
CA TRP A 628 -20.83 -0.02 -23.45
C TRP A 628 -21.62 0.42 -22.22
N THR A 629 -22.92 0.67 -22.38
CA THR A 629 -23.76 1.35 -21.38
C THR A 629 -24.70 0.46 -20.57
N ASP A 630 -24.62 -0.86 -20.71
CA ASP A 630 -25.54 -1.78 -20.01
C ASP A 630 -25.23 -1.95 -18.50
N ILE A 631 -24.13 -1.37 -18.01
CA ILE A 631 -23.78 -1.28 -16.59
C ILE A 631 -23.04 0.06 -16.36
N TYR A 632 -23.48 0.92 -15.45
CA TYR A 632 -22.68 2.06 -14.96
C TYR A 632 -23.24 2.66 -13.66
N TYR A 633 -22.42 3.45 -12.96
CA TYR A 633 -22.80 4.12 -11.72
C TYR A 633 -22.54 5.63 -11.79
N VAL A 634 -23.51 6.43 -11.35
CA VAL A 634 -23.40 7.89 -11.22
C VAL A 634 -23.70 8.29 -9.76
N PRO A 635 -22.78 8.94 -9.05
CA PRO A 635 -23.03 9.45 -7.70
C PRO A 635 -23.87 10.75 -7.73
N ARG A 636 -24.66 10.98 -6.68
CA ARG A 636 -25.61 12.12 -6.51
C ARG A 636 -24.98 13.47 -6.84
N ARG A 637 -23.68 13.65 -6.57
CA ARG A 637 -22.94 14.89 -6.85
C ARG A 637 -22.87 15.29 -8.33
N PHE A 638 -23.18 14.38 -9.26
CA PHE A 638 -23.22 14.64 -10.71
C PHE A 638 -24.64 14.52 -11.29
N PHE A 639 -25.68 14.30 -10.48
CA PHE A 639 -27.05 14.21 -10.97
C PHE A 639 -27.47 15.48 -11.72
N ALA A 640 -27.18 16.66 -11.18
CA ALA A 640 -27.52 17.93 -11.85
C ALA A 640 -26.85 18.07 -13.23
N ASP A 641 -25.58 17.70 -13.35
CA ASP A 641 -24.87 17.72 -14.63
C ASP A 641 -25.45 16.68 -15.61
N TYR A 642 -25.69 15.45 -15.13
CA TYR A 642 -26.27 14.37 -15.93
C TYR A 642 -27.68 14.71 -16.43
N ILE A 643 -28.55 15.28 -15.57
CA ILE A 643 -29.91 15.70 -15.92
C ILE A 643 -29.88 16.78 -17.00
N PHE A 644 -29.03 17.80 -16.84
CA PHE A 644 -28.90 18.87 -17.82
C PHE A 644 -28.43 18.33 -19.18
N LEU A 645 -27.32 17.59 -19.22
CA LEU A 645 -26.78 17.03 -20.46
C LEU A 645 -27.77 16.04 -21.10
N SER A 646 -28.42 15.20 -20.29
CA SER A 646 -29.43 14.24 -20.76
C SER A 646 -30.61 14.94 -21.45
N SER A 647 -31.00 16.14 -21.00
CA SER A 647 -32.10 16.89 -21.63
C SER A 647 -31.72 17.34 -23.05
N ILE A 648 -30.47 17.76 -23.26
CA ILE A 648 -29.96 18.18 -24.57
C ILE A 648 -29.75 16.97 -25.47
N PHE A 649 -28.99 15.96 -25.04
CA PHE A 649 -28.71 14.76 -25.83
C PHE A 649 -30.00 13.99 -26.18
N GLY A 650 -30.97 13.95 -25.26
CA GLY A 650 -32.30 13.40 -25.51
C GLY A 650 -33.10 14.17 -26.55
N GLY A 651 -32.99 15.50 -26.58
CA GLY A 651 -33.60 16.35 -27.60
C GLY A 651 -33.04 16.13 -29.02
N PHE A 652 -31.79 15.67 -29.12
CA PHE A 652 -31.17 15.23 -30.38
C PHE A 652 -31.33 13.73 -30.67
N SER A 653 -32.05 12.99 -29.81
CA SER A 653 -32.23 11.53 -29.90
C SER A 653 -30.90 10.76 -30.06
N VAL A 654 -29.85 11.18 -29.35
CA VAL A 654 -28.54 10.54 -29.45
C VAL A 654 -28.62 9.13 -28.84
N PHE A 655 -28.17 8.12 -29.57
CA PHE A 655 -28.17 6.72 -29.11
C PHE A 655 -27.34 6.54 -27.83
N HIS A 656 -27.86 5.80 -26.85
CA HIS A 656 -27.30 5.72 -25.49
C HIS A 656 -25.80 5.34 -25.39
N GLU A 657 -25.31 4.36 -26.16
CA GLU A 657 -23.87 3.97 -26.21
C GLU A 657 -22.94 5.07 -26.77
N VAL A 658 -23.50 6.17 -27.29
CA VAL A 658 -22.75 7.38 -27.68
C VAL A 658 -23.09 8.54 -26.73
N ALA A 659 -24.36 8.69 -26.37
CA ALA A 659 -24.84 9.76 -25.49
C ALA A 659 -24.22 9.67 -24.10
N VAL A 660 -24.40 8.56 -23.38
CA VAL A 660 -23.93 8.44 -21.99
C VAL A 660 -22.40 8.59 -21.90
N PRO A 661 -21.57 7.92 -22.73
CA PRO A 661 -20.13 8.11 -22.69
C PRO A 661 -19.71 9.56 -22.99
N THR A 662 -20.34 10.22 -23.96
CA THR A 662 -20.03 11.63 -24.28
C THR A 662 -20.45 12.57 -23.15
N MET A 663 -21.62 12.36 -22.55
CA MET A 663 -22.07 13.15 -21.39
C MET A 663 -21.14 12.97 -20.18
N LEU A 664 -20.76 11.72 -19.85
CA LEU A 664 -19.86 11.45 -18.73
C LEU A 664 -18.45 12.03 -18.98
N HIS A 665 -17.96 12.02 -20.24
CA HIS A 665 -16.71 12.69 -20.62
C HIS A 665 -16.78 14.21 -20.45
N ILE A 666 -17.88 14.86 -20.86
CA ILE A 666 -18.11 16.30 -20.61
C ILE A 666 -18.10 16.58 -19.09
N ILE A 667 -18.75 15.74 -18.28
CA ILE A 667 -18.72 15.86 -16.81
C ILE A 667 -17.29 15.69 -16.28
N ASP A 668 -16.51 14.73 -16.79
CA ASP A 668 -15.12 14.54 -16.39
C ASP A 668 -14.25 15.76 -16.69
N GLU A 669 -14.20 16.18 -17.95
CA GLU A 669 -13.43 17.34 -18.42
C GLU A 669 -13.80 18.63 -17.66
N SER A 670 -15.06 18.78 -17.25
CA SER A 670 -15.58 19.97 -16.57
C SER A 670 -15.47 19.95 -15.05
N ARG A 671 -15.53 18.77 -14.41
CA ARG A 671 -15.63 18.63 -12.94
C ARG A 671 -14.40 17.99 -12.30
N ARG A 672 -13.43 17.50 -13.08
CA ARG A 672 -12.15 16.99 -12.55
C ARG A 672 -11.29 18.11 -11.97
N ARG A 673 -10.68 17.86 -10.81
CA ARG A 673 -9.79 18.82 -10.12
C ARG A 673 -8.37 18.86 -10.70
N HIS A 674 -8.00 17.86 -11.49
CA HIS A 674 -6.68 17.73 -12.11
C HIS A 674 -6.82 17.21 -13.55
N PRO A 675 -6.19 17.84 -14.56
CA PRO A 675 -6.31 17.43 -15.96
C PRO A 675 -5.87 16.00 -16.26
N SER A 676 -5.02 15.41 -15.41
CA SER A 676 -4.48 14.05 -15.58
C SER A 676 -5.22 12.98 -14.77
N ARG A 677 -6.29 13.33 -14.04
CA ARG A 677 -7.00 12.38 -13.19
C ARG A 677 -8.51 12.50 -13.38
N SER A 678 -9.04 11.53 -14.13
CA SER A 678 -10.47 11.38 -14.37
C SER A 678 -11.26 11.18 -13.06
N ILE A 679 -12.50 11.65 -13.06
CA ILE A 679 -13.56 11.30 -12.09
C ILE A 679 -14.41 10.11 -12.56
N ILE A 680 -14.09 9.51 -13.72
CA ILE A 680 -14.59 8.22 -14.18
C ILE A 680 -13.57 7.13 -13.80
N ASP A 681 -13.95 6.27 -12.85
CA ASP A 681 -13.20 5.07 -12.53
C ASP A 681 -13.63 3.95 -13.50
N ARG A 682 -12.72 3.59 -14.41
CA ARG A 682 -12.95 2.53 -15.41
C ARG A 682 -12.54 1.15 -14.87
N PHE A 683 -13.38 0.14 -15.08
CA PHE A 683 -13.16 -1.22 -14.56
C PHE A 683 -13.32 -2.28 -15.67
N GLY A 684 -12.34 -3.17 -15.81
CA GLY A 684 -12.22 -4.11 -16.95
C GLY A 684 -12.41 -5.59 -16.60
N ASP A 685 -13.01 -5.89 -15.45
CA ASP A 685 -13.29 -7.25 -14.96
C ASP A 685 -14.80 -7.56 -14.95
N CYS A 686 -15.54 -6.98 -15.91
CA CYS A 686 -16.80 -7.54 -16.37
C CYS A 686 -16.56 -8.59 -17.47
N TRP A 687 -17.38 -9.63 -17.47
CA TRP A 687 -17.40 -10.61 -18.56
C TRP A 687 -18.32 -10.20 -19.71
N GLY A 688 -17.88 -10.49 -20.94
CA GLY A 688 -18.74 -10.52 -22.12
C GLY A 688 -18.98 -9.16 -22.78
N SER A 689 -19.98 -9.16 -23.67
CA SER A 689 -20.33 -8.04 -24.53
C SER A 689 -21.73 -8.27 -25.14
N CYS A 690 -22.19 -7.37 -26.02
CA CYS A 690 -23.46 -7.52 -26.75
C CYS A 690 -23.57 -8.84 -27.54
N CYS A 691 -22.46 -9.38 -28.08
CA CYS A 691 -22.50 -10.59 -28.93
C CYS A 691 -21.80 -11.82 -28.33
N ALA A 692 -21.31 -11.77 -27.09
CA ALA A 692 -20.67 -12.91 -26.44
C ALA A 692 -21.61 -14.14 -26.35
N SER A 693 -21.10 -15.35 -26.55
CA SER A 693 -21.92 -16.58 -26.65
C SER A 693 -22.11 -17.28 -25.29
N ASN A 694 -22.89 -16.65 -24.41
CA ASN A 694 -23.31 -17.09 -23.07
C ASN A 694 -22.17 -17.37 -22.05
N PRO A 695 -22.27 -16.87 -20.81
CA PRO A 695 -21.27 -17.14 -19.78
C PRO A 695 -21.31 -18.61 -19.32
N ASN A 696 -20.14 -19.15 -18.99
CA ASN A 696 -20.04 -20.40 -18.24
C ASN A 696 -20.03 -20.14 -16.72
N VAL A 697 -20.16 -21.20 -15.91
CA VAL A 697 -20.21 -21.10 -14.43
C VAL A 697 -19.00 -20.38 -13.83
N GLN A 698 -17.81 -20.55 -14.41
CA GLN A 698 -16.59 -19.88 -13.96
C GLN A 698 -16.63 -18.38 -14.24
N ASP A 699 -17.19 -17.98 -15.38
CA ASP A 699 -17.29 -16.58 -15.78
C ASP A 699 -18.16 -15.78 -14.80
N ILE A 700 -19.28 -16.37 -14.35
CA ILE A 700 -20.16 -15.80 -13.32
C ILE A 700 -19.43 -15.60 -11.98
N LEU A 701 -18.60 -16.58 -11.58
CA LEU A 701 -17.97 -16.63 -10.26
C LEU A 701 -16.68 -15.80 -10.15
N TRP A 702 -15.96 -15.59 -11.26
CA TRP A 702 -14.68 -14.86 -11.27
C TRP A 702 -14.80 -13.38 -11.67
N ASN A 703 -15.85 -12.98 -12.38
CA ASN A 703 -16.04 -11.58 -12.79
C ASN A 703 -17.05 -10.89 -11.87
N ARG A 704 -16.77 -9.64 -11.49
CA ARG A 704 -17.66 -8.86 -10.59
C ARG A 704 -18.99 -8.46 -11.26
N CYS A 705 -19.04 -8.61 -12.57
CA CYS A 705 -20.15 -8.24 -13.43
C CYS A 705 -20.05 -9.01 -14.75
N GLY A 706 -21.10 -8.94 -15.56
CA GLY A 706 -21.05 -9.34 -16.96
C GLY A 706 -22.39 -9.20 -17.64
N HIS A 707 -22.47 -9.65 -18.89
CA HIS A 707 -23.62 -9.42 -19.76
C HIS A 707 -24.03 -10.64 -20.57
N ARG A 708 -25.29 -10.64 -21.01
CA ARG A 708 -25.98 -11.74 -21.69
C ARG A 708 -26.11 -13.00 -20.82
N LEU A 709 -26.55 -12.84 -19.58
CA LEU A 709 -26.96 -13.93 -18.71
C LEU A 709 -28.15 -14.67 -19.32
N ASP A 710 -27.96 -15.93 -19.70
CA ASP A 710 -29.01 -16.76 -20.27
C ASP A 710 -29.93 -17.34 -19.17
N TYR A 711 -31.03 -16.64 -18.94
CA TYR A 711 -32.11 -17.05 -18.02
C TYR A 711 -32.80 -18.38 -18.39
N VAL A 712 -32.61 -18.92 -19.59
CA VAL A 712 -33.09 -20.27 -19.96
C VAL A 712 -32.10 -21.35 -19.47
N ASN A 713 -30.83 -20.98 -19.29
CA ASN A 713 -29.80 -21.86 -18.73
C ASN A 713 -29.82 -21.82 -17.19
N GLU A 714 -30.72 -22.63 -16.62
CA GLU A 714 -30.90 -22.77 -15.17
C GLU A 714 -29.57 -23.07 -14.45
N LYS A 715 -28.68 -23.88 -15.03
CA LYS A 715 -27.39 -24.23 -14.41
C LYS A 715 -26.47 -23.03 -14.19
N VAL A 716 -26.49 -22.04 -15.08
CA VAL A 716 -25.66 -20.83 -14.97
C VAL A 716 -26.38 -19.76 -14.13
N THR A 717 -27.67 -19.59 -14.37
CA THR A 717 -28.51 -18.61 -13.66
C THR A 717 -28.65 -18.96 -12.16
N ALA A 718 -28.86 -20.23 -11.81
CA ALA A 718 -28.99 -20.66 -10.41
C ALA A 718 -27.72 -20.37 -9.60
N VAL A 719 -26.52 -20.63 -10.13
CA VAL A 719 -25.25 -20.35 -9.44
C VAL A 719 -25.12 -18.87 -9.08
N HIS A 720 -25.53 -17.98 -9.99
CA HIS A 720 -25.49 -16.54 -9.74
C HIS A 720 -26.43 -16.12 -8.60
N TYR A 721 -27.69 -16.56 -8.65
CA TYR A 721 -28.71 -16.17 -7.67
C TYR A 721 -28.52 -16.90 -6.32
N GLU A 722 -28.02 -18.13 -6.30
CA GLU A 722 -27.58 -18.83 -5.08
C GLU A 722 -26.44 -18.08 -4.39
N ARG A 723 -25.47 -17.53 -5.15
CA ARG A 723 -24.44 -16.64 -4.59
C ARG A 723 -25.05 -15.40 -3.94
N LEU A 724 -26.03 -14.74 -4.57
CA LEU A 724 -26.71 -13.58 -3.99
C LEU A 724 -27.49 -13.92 -2.72
N GLY A 725 -28.17 -15.08 -2.68
CA GLY A 725 -28.84 -15.57 -1.48
C GLY A 725 -27.86 -15.82 -0.33
N ASN A 726 -26.72 -16.48 -0.62
CA ASN A 726 -25.66 -16.71 0.36
C ASN A 726 -25.02 -15.40 0.85
N GLN A 727 -24.79 -14.42 -0.03
CA GLN A 727 -24.29 -13.09 0.35
C GLN A 727 -25.32 -12.31 1.17
N THR A 728 -26.61 -12.41 0.86
CA THR A 728 -27.71 -11.79 1.61
C THR A 728 -27.72 -12.28 3.05
N ALA A 729 -27.52 -13.59 3.27
CA ALA A 729 -27.43 -14.18 4.61
C ALA A 729 -26.18 -13.77 5.40
N MET A 730 -25.25 -13.01 4.81
CA MET A 730 -24.11 -12.40 5.50
C MET A 730 -24.34 -10.91 5.80
N LEU A 731 -25.29 -10.25 5.14
CA LEU A 731 -25.63 -8.85 5.41
C LEU A 731 -26.33 -8.74 6.76
N GLY A 732 -25.98 -7.73 7.56
CA GLY A 732 -26.54 -7.56 8.90
C GLY A 732 -25.80 -8.36 9.98
N GLU A 733 -24.99 -9.35 9.60
CA GLU A 733 -24.23 -10.18 10.54
C GLU A 733 -22.91 -9.51 10.98
N PRO A 734 -22.46 -9.73 12.23
CA PRO A 734 -21.13 -9.33 12.67
C PRO A 734 -20.06 -10.01 11.81
N ILE A 735 -19.03 -9.26 11.37
CA ILE A 735 -17.93 -9.79 10.55
C ILE A 735 -17.13 -10.93 11.25
N GLY A 736 -17.35 -11.15 12.55
CA GLY A 736 -16.81 -12.29 13.31
C GLY A 736 -17.57 -13.61 13.24
N GLU A 737 -18.87 -13.62 12.89
CA GLU A 737 -19.72 -14.83 12.94
C GLU A 737 -20.01 -15.46 11.57
N THR A 738 -19.82 -14.72 10.46
CA THR A 738 -20.03 -15.28 9.13
C THR A 738 -18.98 -16.34 8.77
N VAL A 739 -19.44 -17.55 8.44
CA VAL A 739 -18.61 -18.76 8.20
C VAL A 739 -17.53 -18.57 7.12
N TYR A 740 -17.70 -17.56 6.25
CA TYR A 740 -16.80 -17.24 5.14
C TYR A 740 -15.90 -16.01 5.38
N ALA A 741 -15.90 -15.40 6.57
CA ALA A 741 -15.07 -14.24 6.90
C ALA A 741 -13.57 -14.58 7.05
N HIS A 742 -12.90 -14.96 5.96
CA HIS A 742 -11.44 -15.10 5.92
C HIS A 742 -10.76 -14.47 4.69
N LYS A 743 -9.93 -13.46 5.01
CA LYS A 743 -8.83 -12.85 4.23
C LYS A 743 -9.24 -11.92 3.08
N ARG A 744 -8.66 -10.71 3.11
CA ARG A 744 -8.59 -9.80 1.96
C ARG A 744 -7.87 -10.49 0.79
N PRO A 745 -8.43 -10.49 -0.43
CA PRO A 745 -7.69 -10.91 -1.61
C PRO A 745 -6.76 -9.78 -2.08
N THR A 746 -5.51 -10.11 -2.39
CA THR A 746 -4.59 -9.22 -3.13
C THR A 746 -4.42 -9.76 -4.55
N SER A 747 -5.37 -9.40 -5.43
CA SER A 747 -5.35 -9.66 -6.88
C SER A 747 -5.39 -11.15 -7.31
N PRO A 748 -5.49 -11.47 -8.61
CA PRO A 748 -6.71 -12.00 -9.21
C PRO A 748 -6.71 -13.54 -9.35
N ASN A 749 -7.91 -14.11 -9.54
CA ASN A 749 -8.18 -15.53 -9.80
C ASN A 749 -7.77 -16.53 -8.69
N ALA A 750 -8.57 -16.64 -7.63
CA ALA A 750 -8.59 -17.86 -6.79
C ALA A 750 -9.86 -18.02 -5.93
N PHE A 751 -10.89 -18.65 -6.49
CA PHE A 751 -11.50 -19.78 -5.78
C PHE A 751 -10.74 -21.02 -6.23
N SER A 752 -9.91 -21.62 -5.36
CA SER A 752 -9.21 -22.85 -5.71
C SER A 752 -10.19 -24.03 -5.69
N ALA A 753 -10.06 -24.92 -6.68
CA ALA A 753 -10.88 -26.14 -6.77
C ALA A 753 -10.71 -27.05 -5.54
N GLU A 754 -9.62 -26.91 -4.79
CA GLU A 754 -9.35 -27.63 -3.53
C GLU A 754 -10.33 -27.27 -2.40
N THR A 755 -10.93 -26.07 -2.43
CA THR A 755 -11.95 -25.67 -1.44
C THR A 755 -13.29 -26.39 -1.67
N LEU A 756 -13.60 -26.76 -2.93
CA LEU A 756 -14.79 -27.54 -3.28
C LEU A 756 -14.67 -29.02 -2.87
N THR A 757 -13.46 -29.55 -2.74
CA THR A 757 -13.22 -30.93 -2.29
C THR A 757 -13.32 -31.10 -0.77
N ALA A 758 -13.41 -30.00 0.00
CA ALA A 758 -13.41 -30.00 1.47
C ALA A 758 -14.83 -29.97 2.10
N LEU A 759 -15.90 -29.93 1.29
CA LEU A 759 -17.29 -29.85 1.75
C LEU A 759 -18.08 -31.16 1.58
N THR A 760 -17.42 -32.31 1.81
CA THR A 760 -18.13 -33.58 2.02
C THR A 760 -17.57 -34.36 3.21
N VAL A 761 -18.51 -34.73 4.10
CA VAL A 761 -18.41 -35.72 5.20
C VAL A 761 -17.77 -35.24 6.52
N ASP A 762 -18.61 -35.04 7.53
CA ASP A 762 -18.75 -35.98 8.66
C ASP A 762 -20.19 -35.86 9.20
N GLU A 763 -21.01 -36.89 8.99
CA GLU A 763 -21.37 -37.90 10.01
C GLU A 763 -22.16 -37.36 11.22
N HIS A 764 -23.47 -37.61 11.23
CA HIS A 764 -24.13 -38.39 12.30
C HIS A 764 -25.52 -38.91 11.87
N GLY A 765 -25.52 -40.09 11.22
CA GLY A 765 -26.52 -41.13 11.49
C GLY A 765 -27.85 -41.17 10.73
N VAL A 766 -27.86 -41.74 9.51
CA VAL A 766 -28.86 -42.77 9.11
C VAL A 766 -28.11 -43.88 8.34
N LYS A 767 -28.48 -45.15 8.56
CA LYS A 767 -27.81 -46.31 7.96
C LYS A 767 -28.00 -46.39 6.43
N PRO A 768 -27.01 -46.86 5.65
CA PRO A 768 -27.20 -47.14 4.23
C PRO A 768 -28.10 -48.36 4.03
N ALA A 769 -29.03 -48.26 3.08
CA ALA A 769 -29.62 -49.42 2.43
C ALA A 769 -28.71 -49.85 1.28
N ASN A 770 -28.38 -51.14 1.21
CA ASN A 770 -27.58 -51.68 0.11
C ASN A 770 -28.30 -51.48 -1.22
N VAL A 771 -27.62 -50.83 -2.17
CA VAL A 771 -28.02 -50.83 -3.57
C VAL A 771 -26.82 -51.36 -4.36
N THR A 772 -27.02 -52.48 -5.07
CA THR A 772 -25.98 -53.15 -5.85
C THR A 772 -25.75 -52.48 -7.20
N SER A 773 -24.57 -52.72 -7.79
CA SER A 773 -24.15 -52.11 -9.07
C SER A 773 -25.10 -52.40 -10.25
N GLU A 774 -25.86 -53.50 -10.21
CA GLU A 774 -26.87 -53.84 -11.22
C GLU A 774 -27.96 -52.76 -11.36
N SER A 775 -28.31 -52.05 -10.28
CA SER A 775 -29.32 -50.98 -10.32
C SER A 775 -28.91 -49.76 -11.13
N ILE A 776 -27.60 -49.48 -11.21
CA ILE A 776 -27.05 -48.32 -11.91
C ILE A 776 -27.04 -48.61 -13.41
N ASP A 777 -26.73 -49.85 -13.81
CA ASP A 777 -26.79 -50.27 -15.20
C ASP A 777 -28.24 -50.37 -15.72
N GLU A 778 -29.20 -50.81 -14.91
CA GLU A 778 -30.64 -50.74 -15.25
C GLU A 778 -31.14 -49.29 -15.37
N ALA A 779 -30.76 -48.40 -14.44
CA ALA A 779 -31.14 -46.98 -14.51
C ALA A 779 -30.53 -46.28 -15.73
N ASN A 780 -29.26 -46.58 -16.06
CA ASN A 780 -28.61 -46.06 -17.26
C ASN A 780 -29.29 -46.59 -18.54
N ALA A 781 -29.63 -47.89 -18.60
CA ALA A 781 -30.34 -48.47 -19.73
C ALA A 781 -31.75 -47.87 -19.94
N GLU A 782 -32.47 -47.56 -18.86
CA GLU A 782 -33.78 -46.90 -18.94
C GLU A 782 -33.65 -45.43 -19.40
N MET A 783 -32.63 -44.71 -18.93
CA MET A 783 -32.34 -43.35 -19.43
C MET A 783 -31.97 -43.33 -20.91
N ASP A 784 -31.17 -44.30 -21.37
CA ASP A 784 -30.79 -44.48 -22.78
C ASP A 784 -31.97 -44.92 -23.67
N ARG A 785 -32.99 -45.55 -23.06
CA ARG A 785 -34.26 -45.89 -23.71
C ARG A 785 -35.18 -44.68 -23.82
N LEU A 786 -35.28 -43.88 -22.76
CA LEU A 786 -36.04 -42.63 -22.73
C LEU A 786 -35.45 -41.57 -23.68
N ALA A 787 -34.13 -41.49 -23.80
CA ALA A 787 -33.46 -40.62 -24.78
C ALA A 787 -33.84 -40.97 -26.23
N ARG A 788 -33.72 -42.25 -26.62
CA ARG A 788 -34.14 -42.75 -27.95
C ARG A 788 -35.64 -42.64 -28.21
N GLN A 789 -36.47 -42.67 -27.15
CA GLN A 789 -37.90 -42.43 -27.27
C GLN A 789 -38.22 -40.93 -27.42
N ARG A 790 -37.38 -40.04 -26.87
CA ARG A 790 -37.48 -38.58 -27.08
C ARG A 790 -37.07 -38.20 -28.50
N GLU A 791 -36.02 -38.80 -29.07
CA GLU A 791 -35.64 -38.62 -30.49
C GLU A 791 -36.76 -39.06 -31.43
N LYS A 792 -37.33 -40.26 -31.26
CA LYS A 792 -38.47 -40.72 -32.07
C LYS A 792 -39.74 -39.87 -31.92
N ASN A 793 -39.91 -39.20 -30.79
CA ASN A 793 -41.00 -38.25 -30.60
C ASN A 793 -40.70 -36.91 -31.29
N LEU A 794 -39.44 -36.47 -31.34
CA LEU A 794 -39.01 -35.29 -32.10
C LEU A 794 -39.14 -35.53 -33.61
N GLU A 795 -38.73 -36.69 -34.13
CA GLU A 795 -38.94 -37.07 -35.54
C GLU A 795 -40.43 -37.03 -35.90
N LYS A 796 -41.32 -37.58 -35.07
CA LYS A 796 -42.77 -37.52 -35.28
C LYS A 796 -43.37 -36.12 -35.20
N ILE A 797 -42.81 -35.23 -34.38
CA ILE A 797 -43.22 -33.82 -34.31
C ILE A 797 -42.78 -33.10 -35.60
N GLN A 798 -41.63 -33.46 -36.16
CA GLN A 798 -41.11 -32.91 -37.40
C GLN A 798 -41.91 -33.40 -38.63
N GLU A 799 -42.22 -34.70 -38.71
CA GLU A 799 -43.15 -35.25 -39.73
C GLU A 799 -44.57 -34.64 -39.61
N ALA A 800 -45.04 -34.34 -38.40
CA ALA A 800 -46.33 -33.67 -38.21
C ALA A 800 -46.28 -32.21 -38.70
N SER A 801 -45.17 -31.50 -38.52
CA SER A 801 -44.98 -30.12 -38.98
C SER A 801 -45.00 -30.01 -40.51
N GLU A 802 -44.37 -30.93 -41.22
CA GLU A 802 -44.35 -30.94 -42.70
C GLU A 802 -45.73 -31.24 -43.32
N SER A 803 -46.68 -31.77 -42.54
CA SER A 803 -48.06 -32.01 -43.01
C SER A 803 -48.98 -30.77 -42.97
N ILE A 804 -48.55 -29.67 -42.32
CA ILE A 804 -49.39 -28.50 -42.03
C ILE A 804 -49.23 -27.38 -43.08
N ASP A 805 -48.07 -27.27 -43.75
CA ASP A 805 -47.82 -26.26 -44.80
C ASP A 805 -48.60 -26.49 -46.12
N GLY A 806 -49.40 -27.56 -46.21
CA GLY A 806 -50.22 -27.89 -47.39
C GLY A 806 -51.50 -27.07 -47.56
N PHE A 807 -51.81 -26.14 -46.65
CA PHE A 807 -53.03 -25.31 -46.68
C PHE A 807 -52.71 -23.83 -46.40
N LEU A 808 -52.31 -23.07 -47.43
CA LEU A 808 -52.54 -21.62 -47.59
C LEU A 808 -51.92 -21.08 -48.91
N GLU A 809 -52.45 -21.51 -50.07
CA GLU A 809 -52.28 -20.74 -51.31
C GLU A 809 -53.34 -19.61 -51.40
N PRO A 810 -52.96 -18.36 -51.72
CA PRO A 810 -53.88 -17.33 -52.17
C PRO A 810 -53.97 -17.26 -53.71
N GLU A 811 -55.18 -17.36 -54.25
CA GLU A 811 -55.43 -17.14 -55.70
C GLU A 811 -55.26 -15.66 -56.12
N PRO A 812 -55.04 -15.38 -57.42
CA PRO A 812 -54.55 -14.10 -57.91
C PRO A 812 -55.66 -13.10 -58.30
N ASN A 813 -55.29 -11.82 -58.42
CA ASN A 813 -56.10 -10.79 -59.11
C ASN A 813 -55.17 -9.82 -59.88
N PRO A 814 -55.64 -9.15 -60.96
CA PRO A 814 -54.97 -9.37 -62.26
C PRO A 814 -54.76 -8.10 -63.14
N LEU A 815 -53.97 -8.25 -64.22
CA LEU A 815 -53.82 -7.32 -65.38
C LEU A 815 -53.18 -5.94 -65.06
N THR A 816 -52.53 -5.14 -65.93
CA THR A 816 -51.81 -5.23 -67.24
C THR A 816 -50.95 -3.92 -67.36
N ASP A 817 -50.01 -3.67 -68.27
CA ASP A 817 -49.47 -4.38 -69.46
C ASP A 817 -48.00 -3.93 -69.73
N GLY A 818 -47.36 -4.50 -70.77
CA GLY A 818 -46.63 -3.72 -71.76
C GLY A 818 -45.13 -3.47 -71.52
N SER A 819 -44.22 -4.36 -71.90
CA SER A 819 -43.75 -4.61 -73.29
C SER A 819 -42.81 -3.54 -73.88
N SER A 820 -41.54 -3.95 -74.04
CA SER A 820 -40.47 -3.40 -74.88
C SER A 820 -40.89 -2.60 -76.13
N LYS A 821 -40.38 -1.35 -76.28
CA LYS A 821 -39.59 -0.91 -77.47
C LYS A 821 -39.04 0.54 -77.44
N SER A 822 -37.81 0.68 -77.94
CA SER A 822 -37.25 1.76 -78.79
C SER A 822 -36.80 3.14 -78.23
N THR A 823 -35.67 3.62 -78.80
CA THR A 823 -35.17 5.03 -78.92
C THR A 823 -34.76 5.71 -77.60
N VAL A 824 -33.46 5.90 -77.32
CA VAL A 824 -32.60 7.01 -77.81
C VAL A 824 -33.20 8.39 -77.54
N GLN A 825 -32.67 9.15 -76.58
CA GLN A 825 -31.81 10.32 -76.80
C GLN A 825 -31.38 10.96 -75.44
N GLU A 826 -30.35 11.81 -75.49
CA GLU A 826 -29.79 12.75 -74.49
C GLU A 826 -30.75 13.15 -73.32
N ARG A 827 -30.27 13.38 -72.10
CA ARG A 827 -29.08 14.18 -71.74
C ARG A 827 -28.64 13.95 -70.29
#